data_AF-A0AAD7FXW4-F1
#
_entry.id   AF-A0AAD7FXW4-F1
#
_cell.length_a   1.000
_cell.length_b   1.000
_cell.length_c   1.000
_cell.angle_alpha   90.00
_cell.angle_beta   90.00
_cell.angle_gamma   90.00
#
_symmetry.space_group_name_H-M   'P 1'
#
loop_
_entity.id
_entity.type
_entity.pdbx_description
1 polymer ?
#
loop_
_entity_poly.entity_id
_entity_poly.type
_entity_poly.pdbx_seq_one_letter_code
_entity_poly.pdbx_strand_id
1 'polypeptide(L)'
;MSLSDAQVAAALEAQRLLANVGLTTPTNPDDPNFLEVTRVISQTLPAASASAAVRGSLYRPPPGRPFTAEELRLGLDCINRQTHVNAFVEHPLGSIVEYPETGAGPGLAIAHRFSVDPSNFSPPKESFQYSLGDSHGENPYVHCGTLLMGPNGTPASCVLKKFFCSSCKGLKYCSARNYASPPSPFQLDALAEAKKEVFFKTLRFYCTLAEKGCAFDLRTDGEDISSAELTDDPDPDSDSDESESETHTKIMNMVVSLSTHHILSLDPYRHRCEHRIQTDKAHLILRTLDEFDITYLGALLENNTQVIDEREELARQFGYAYWHRTSGKLARGVLQRSKGNCTTTFNIYTPYDLFDCPYVVVTCRNPHSHSLPPSVKTPPPLLEVFRSLLIELEWKLADATPRKLMIDSGFMGSLSRALGWNKPFDPPLAALHPSFGNLDHVRRYIDELRHVLFPSATGFEGAELLAAPNRNLPAEEQYVRCAETHTIEDGKTFQLVICMLRSMSALLVRSKKISLDTAFKRLNGKWQEFEMETWELSRMKSVIGTRAFTTSQSAQAHLILFTRIFEIAYGDTGIPCRFRHIHGEGFEIWITDAHKGQALGAGMFCQRLCAELGEVYCPMEPTRLLRALDPYDHLRRFLRLCTTHTTSEISTSFGPTQPKRFAMRC
;
A
#
# COMPACT_ATOMS: atom_id res chain seq x y z
N MET A 1 -32.96 -18.83 -0.81
CA MET A 1 -32.86 -20.22 -0.34
C MET A 1 -33.27 -20.24 1.13
N SER A 2 -34.13 -21.17 1.55
CA SER A 2 -34.47 -21.36 2.96
C SER A 2 -33.29 -21.97 3.71
N LEU A 3 -32.97 -21.43 4.89
CA LEU A 3 -31.93 -21.99 5.75
C LEU A 3 -32.34 -23.39 6.26
N SER A 4 -31.38 -24.27 6.46
CA SER A 4 -31.62 -25.56 7.12
C SER A 4 -31.83 -25.37 8.63
N ASP A 5 -32.49 -26.33 9.28
CA ASP A 5 -32.76 -26.27 10.73
C ASP A 5 -31.47 -26.12 11.57
N ALA A 6 -30.37 -26.70 11.11
CA ALA A 6 -29.06 -26.55 11.74
C ALA A 6 -28.51 -25.12 11.63
N GLN A 7 -28.75 -24.44 10.50
CA GLN A 7 -28.34 -23.05 10.30
C GLN A 7 -29.20 -22.08 11.12
N VAL A 8 -30.51 -22.38 11.26
CA VAL A 8 -31.40 -21.60 12.12
C VAL A 8 -31.00 -21.75 13.59
N ALA A 9 -30.70 -22.96 14.04
CA ALA A 9 -30.23 -23.22 15.41
C ALA A 9 -28.89 -22.51 15.71
N ALA A 10 -27.94 -22.56 14.78
CA ALA A 10 -26.66 -21.85 14.92
C ALA A 10 -26.82 -20.33 14.98
N ALA A 11 -27.73 -19.77 14.15
CA ALA A 11 -28.03 -18.34 14.16
C ALA A 11 -28.67 -17.90 15.49
N LEU A 12 -29.58 -18.69 16.05
CA LEU A 12 -30.21 -18.41 17.34
C LEU A 12 -29.21 -18.48 18.50
N GLU A 13 -28.30 -19.45 18.48
CA GLU A 13 -27.26 -19.57 19.51
C GLU A 13 -26.26 -18.40 19.44
N ALA A 14 -25.85 -18.00 18.23
CA ALA A 14 -25.03 -16.81 18.03
C ALA A 14 -25.73 -15.54 18.54
N GLN A 15 -27.04 -15.39 18.28
CA GLN A 15 -27.82 -14.25 18.73
C GLN A 15 -27.93 -14.21 20.27
N ARG A 16 -28.07 -15.38 20.91
CA ARG A 16 -28.07 -15.52 22.37
C ARG A 16 -26.71 -15.18 22.99
N LEU A 17 -25.60 -15.61 22.37
CA LEU A 17 -24.25 -15.27 22.82
C LEU A 17 -23.96 -13.77 22.71
N LEU A 18 -24.40 -13.15 21.62
CA LEU A 18 -24.26 -11.70 21.41
C LEU A 18 -25.09 -10.89 22.41
N ALA A 19 -26.32 -11.32 22.71
CA ALA A 19 -27.14 -10.71 23.75
C ALA A 19 -26.49 -10.79 25.15
N ASN A 20 -25.82 -11.89 25.47
CA ASN A 20 -25.13 -12.06 26.76
C ASN A 20 -23.92 -11.12 26.95
N VAL A 21 -23.35 -10.59 25.86
CA VAL A 21 -22.27 -9.58 25.91
C VAL A 21 -22.78 -8.16 25.66
N GLY A 22 -24.10 -7.95 25.72
CA GLY A 22 -24.73 -6.64 25.57
C GLY A 22 -24.80 -6.12 24.13
N LEU A 23 -24.56 -6.98 23.13
CA LEU A 23 -24.63 -6.65 21.71
C LEU A 23 -25.90 -7.26 21.12
N THR A 24 -27.03 -6.54 21.19
CA THR A 24 -28.24 -6.97 20.49
C THR A 24 -28.23 -6.46 19.05
N THR A 25 -28.50 -7.35 18.09
CA THR A 25 -28.79 -6.93 16.70
C THR A 25 -30.26 -6.50 16.61
N PRO A 26 -30.58 -5.31 16.10
CA PRO A 26 -31.96 -4.90 15.92
C PRO A 26 -32.58 -5.71 14.77
N THR A 27 -33.64 -6.45 15.07
CA THR A 27 -34.37 -7.28 14.11
C THR A 27 -35.41 -6.50 13.29
N ASN A 28 -35.50 -5.18 13.46
CA ASN A 28 -36.47 -4.36 12.75
C ASN A 28 -35.87 -2.98 12.36
N PRO A 29 -35.79 -2.62 11.07
CA PRO A 29 -35.30 -1.30 10.62
C PRO A 29 -36.22 -0.13 11.02
N ASP A 30 -37.43 -0.39 11.52
CA ASP A 30 -38.38 0.62 12.01
C ASP A 30 -38.42 0.75 13.54
N ASP A 31 -37.44 0.20 14.27
CA ASP A 31 -37.35 0.36 15.72
C ASP A 31 -37.07 1.83 16.11
N PRO A 32 -37.94 2.48 16.91
CA PRO A 32 -37.73 3.87 17.34
C PRO A 32 -36.40 4.08 18.07
N ASN A 33 -35.82 3.05 18.70
CA ASN A 33 -34.48 3.13 19.30
C ASN A 33 -33.35 3.23 18.26
N PHE A 34 -33.52 2.69 17.04
CA PHE A 34 -32.51 2.81 15.98
C PHE A 34 -32.51 4.23 15.39
N LEU A 35 -33.69 4.83 15.24
CA LEU A 35 -33.81 6.25 14.87
C LEU A 35 -33.26 7.16 15.99
N GLU A 36 -33.53 6.85 17.25
CA GLU A 36 -33.03 7.62 18.39
C GLU A 36 -31.51 7.51 18.52
N VAL A 37 -30.91 6.32 18.33
CA VAL A 37 -29.45 6.11 18.35
C VAL A 37 -28.78 6.79 17.15
N THR A 38 -29.37 6.70 15.94
CA THR A 38 -28.86 7.41 14.76
C THR A 38 -28.97 8.93 14.92
N ARG A 39 -30.04 9.40 15.57
CA ARG A 39 -30.26 10.82 15.88
C ARG A 39 -29.33 11.31 17.00
N VAL A 40 -29.07 10.51 18.03
CA VAL A 40 -28.12 10.82 19.11
C VAL A 40 -26.69 10.81 18.60
N ILE A 41 -26.30 9.88 17.72
CA ILE A 41 -25.00 9.89 17.05
C ILE A 41 -24.87 11.14 16.15
N SER A 42 -25.94 11.52 15.44
CA SER A 42 -25.98 12.75 14.64
C SER A 42 -25.97 14.04 15.48
N GLN A 43 -26.45 14.00 16.72
CA GLN A 43 -26.56 15.15 17.64
C GLN A 43 -25.38 15.27 18.62
N THR A 44 -24.58 14.22 18.81
CA THR A 44 -23.35 14.22 19.64
C THR A 44 -22.08 14.42 18.83
N LEU A 45 -22.16 14.35 17.49
CA LEU A 45 -21.14 14.92 16.62
C LEU A 45 -21.19 16.44 16.77
N PRO A 46 -20.08 17.11 17.10
CA PRO A 46 -19.99 18.55 16.89
C PRO A 46 -20.42 18.81 15.45
N ALA A 47 -21.29 19.79 15.23
CA ALA A 47 -21.52 20.34 13.90
C ALA A 47 -20.22 20.99 13.43
N ALA A 48 -19.20 20.18 13.12
CA ALA A 48 -18.04 20.59 12.36
C ALA A 48 -18.63 21.03 11.03
N SER A 49 -18.55 22.33 10.74
CA SER A 49 -18.88 22.83 9.42
C SER A 49 -18.20 21.89 8.42
N ALA A 50 -18.98 21.27 7.53
CA ALA A 50 -18.44 20.37 6.51
C ALA A 50 -17.19 21.00 5.91
N SER A 51 -16.07 20.28 5.82
CA SER A 51 -14.81 20.85 5.34
C SER A 51 -15.04 21.62 4.03
N ALA A 52 -14.23 22.64 3.73
CA ALA A 52 -14.38 23.38 2.47
C ALA A 52 -14.38 22.42 1.26
N ALA A 53 -13.60 21.33 1.34
CA ALA A 53 -13.58 20.23 0.39
C ALA A 53 -14.93 19.49 0.27
N VAL A 54 -15.62 19.18 1.38
CA VAL A 54 -16.97 18.57 1.36
C VAL A 54 -18.00 19.50 0.74
N ARG A 55 -18.00 20.78 1.14
CA ARG A 55 -18.94 21.75 0.59
C ARG A 55 -18.72 21.90 -0.92
N GLY A 56 -17.46 21.87 -1.34
CA GLY A 56 -17.07 21.86 -2.74
C GLY A 56 -17.53 20.61 -3.49
N SER A 57 -17.31 19.40 -2.96
CA SER A 57 -17.66 18.14 -3.65
C SER A 57 -19.16 17.89 -3.72
N LEU A 58 -19.93 18.38 -2.76
CA LEU A 58 -21.39 18.29 -2.76
C LEU A 58 -22.05 19.39 -3.60
N TYR A 59 -21.28 20.40 -4.03
CA TYR A 59 -21.80 21.51 -4.82
C TYR A 59 -22.29 21.02 -6.18
N ARG A 60 -23.57 21.25 -6.46
CA ARG A 60 -24.17 21.02 -7.78
C ARG A 60 -24.24 22.36 -8.52
N PRO A 61 -23.47 22.56 -9.60
CA PRO A 61 -23.52 23.81 -10.35
C PRO A 61 -24.93 24.00 -10.94
N PRO A 62 -25.54 25.19 -10.79
CA PRO A 62 -26.81 25.49 -11.45
C PRO A 62 -26.58 25.65 -12.95
N PRO A 63 -27.63 25.48 -13.78
CA PRO A 63 -27.53 25.69 -15.22
C PRO A 63 -27.27 27.16 -15.56
N GLY A 64 -26.67 27.39 -16.73
CA GLY A 64 -26.45 28.70 -17.34
C GLY A 64 -27.71 29.54 -17.40
N ARG A 65 -27.70 30.70 -16.73
CA ARG A 65 -28.76 31.69 -16.87
C ARG A 65 -28.52 32.53 -18.13
N PRO A 66 -29.46 32.59 -19.09
CA PRO A 66 -29.34 33.49 -20.22
C PRO A 66 -29.41 34.95 -19.77
N PHE A 67 -28.73 35.84 -20.50
CA PHE A 67 -28.83 37.27 -20.28
C PHE A 67 -30.21 37.80 -20.71
N THR A 68 -30.78 38.70 -19.91
CA THR A 68 -32.01 39.42 -20.25
C THR A 68 -31.74 40.51 -21.30
N ALA A 69 -32.79 40.98 -21.98
CA ALA A 69 -32.65 42.04 -22.98
C ALA A 69 -32.01 43.33 -22.42
N GLU A 70 -32.29 43.67 -21.16
CA GLU A 70 -31.68 44.82 -20.50
C GLU A 70 -30.20 44.60 -20.20
N GLU A 71 -29.83 43.40 -19.75
CA GLU A 71 -28.43 43.03 -19.51
C GLU A 71 -27.60 43.04 -20.81
N LEU A 72 -28.18 42.59 -21.92
CA LEU A 72 -27.57 42.68 -23.25
C LEU A 72 -27.41 44.15 -23.70
N ARG A 73 -28.39 45.01 -23.42
CA ARG A 73 -28.32 46.45 -23.74
C ARG A 73 -27.21 47.15 -22.94
N LEU A 74 -26.98 46.71 -21.71
CA LEU A 74 -25.89 47.16 -20.84
C LEU A 74 -24.54 46.51 -21.18
N GLY A 75 -24.51 45.58 -22.15
CA GLY A 75 -23.30 44.88 -22.57
C GLY A 75 -22.75 43.89 -21.53
N LEU A 76 -23.60 43.36 -20.63
CA LEU A 76 -23.15 42.44 -19.58
C LEU A 76 -22.73 41.05 -20.09
N ASP A 77 -23.09 40.73 -21.33
CA ASP A 77 -22.65 39.55 -22.08
C ASP A 77 -21.23 39.69 -22.65
N CYS A 78 -20.67 40.90 -22.62
CA CYS A 78 -19.38 41.22 -23.20
C CYS A 78 -18.26 40.99 -22.18
N ILE A 79 -17.37 40.02 -22.45
CA ILE A 79 -16.14 39.82 -21.66
C ILE A 79 -15.06 40.81 -22.09
N ASN A 80 -14.97 41.06 -23.38
CA ASN A 80 -14.09 42.08 -23.97
C ASN A 80 -14.72 42.53 -25.29
N ARG A 81 -14.07 43.47 -26.00
CA ARG A 81 -14.56 44.03 -27.27
C ARG A 81 -14.84 42.99 -28.38
N GLN A 82 -14.33 41.77 -28.25
CA GLN A 82 -14.42 40.72 -29.28
C GLN A 82 -15.13 39.45 -28.77
N THR A 83 -15.43 39.35 -27.49
CA THR A 83 -15.89 38.10 -26.87
C THR A 83 -17.20 38.31 -26.14
N HIS A 84 -18.25 37.68 -26.67
CA HIS A 84 -19.59 37.64 -26.09
C HIS A 84 -19.93 36.23 -25.62
N VAL A 85 -20.79 36.14 -24.61
CA VAL A 85 -21.34 34.90 -24.04
C VAL A 85 -22.87 34.93 -24.02
N ASN A 86 -23.50 33.76 -24.07
CA ASN A 86 -24.96 33.64 -24.20
C ASN A 86 -25.66 33.41 -22.86
N ALA A 87 -24.94 32.82 -21.91
CA ALA A 87 -25.42 32.57 -20.56
C ALA A 87 -24.27 32.72 -19.57
N PHE A 88 -24.61 32.85 -18.29
CA PHE A 88 -23.63 32.88 -17.22
C PHE A 88 -24.05 32.05 -16.02
N VAL A 89 -23.06 31.61 -15.26
CA VAL A 89 -23.22 30.89 -13.99
C VAL A 89 -22.25 31.48 -12.98
N GLU A 90 -22.73 31.67 -11.76
CA GLU A 90 -21.89 32.06 -10.63
C GLU A 90 -21.67 30.88 -9.69
N HIS A 91 -20.40 30.69 -9.32
CA HIS A 91 -19.98 29.65 -8.40
C HIS A 91 -19.42 30.30 -7.13
N PRO A 92 -19.97 29.94 -5.95
CA PRO A 92 -19.53 30.50 -4.68
C PRO A 92 -18.13 30.01 -4.30
N LEU A 93 -17.51 30.68 -3.32
CA LEU A 93 -16.19 30.33 -2.83
C LEU A 93 -16.13 28.85 -2.40
N GLY A 94 -15.10 28.14 -2.88
CA GLY A 94 -14.88 26.72 -2.56
C GLY A 94 -15.68 25.73 -3.42
N SER A 95 -16.45 26.19 -4.41
CA SER A 95 -17.15 25.31 -5.36
C SER A 95 -16.17 24.44 -6.15
N ILE A 96 -16.44 23.13 -6.24
CA ILE A 96 -15.71 22.22 -7.13
C ILE A 96 -16.62 21.93 -8.32
N VAL A 97 -16.19 22.34 -9.52
CA VAL A 97 -16.91 22.06 -10.77
C VAL A 97 -16.01 21.19 -11.64
N GLU A 98 -16.38 19.92 -11.79
CA GLU A 98 -15.63 18.94 -12.57
C GLU A 98 -16.00 18.94 -14.07
N TYR A 99 -17.28 19.25 -14.35
CA TYR A 99 -17.86 19.28 -15.69
C TYR A 99 -18.60 20.61 -15.89
N PRO A 100 -17.90 21.72 -16.19
CA PRO A 100 -18.58 22.98 -16.49
C PRO A 100 -19.49 22.83 -17.71
N GLU A 101 -20.67 23.45 -17.65
CA GLU A 101 -21.62 23.49 -18.77
C GLU A 101 -20.99 24.16 -19.99
N THR A 102 -21.39 23.74 -21.19
CA THR A 102 -20.86 24.29 -22.44
C THR A 102 -22.00 24.73 -23.35
N GLY A 103 -21.71 25.60 -24.32
CA GLY A 103 -22.75 26.14 -25.20
C GLY A 103 -23.53 25.04 -25.93
N ALA A 104 -24.86 25.14 -25.93
CA ALA A 104 -25.74 24.12 -26.50
C ALA A 104 -25.63 23.97 -28.05
N GLY A 105 -25.00 24.92 -28.73
CA GLY A 105 -24.87 24.94 -30.19
C GLY A 105 -23.58 25.61 -30.66
N PRO A 106 -23.23 25.49 -31.95
CA PRO A 106 -22.03 26.10 -32.52
C PRO A 106 -22.00 27.62 -32.28
N GLY A 107 -20.86 28.13 -31.80
CA GLY A 107 -20.65 29.54 -31.49
C GLY A 107 -21.18 29.99 -30.12
N LEU A 108 -22.14 29.26 -29.54
CA LEU A 108 -22.71 29.58 -28.24
C LEU A 108 -21.69 29.34 -27.12
N ALA A 109 -21.69 30.22 -26.12
CA ALA A 109 -20.76 30.17 -25.01
C ALA A 109 -21.44 30.46 -23.67
N ILE A 110 -20.97 29.79 -22.61
CA ILE A 110 -21.39 30.02 -21.23
C ILE A 110 -20.19 30.56 -20.43
N ALA A 111 -20.40 31.62 -19.66
CA ALA A 111 -19.40 32.15 -18.73
C ALA A 111 -19.63 31.58 -17.32
N HIS A 112 -18.62 30.93 -16.76
CA HIS A 112 -18.58 30.46 -15.38
C HIS A 112 -17.70 31.40 -14.57
N ARG A 113 -18.30 32.14 -13.62
CA ARG A 113 -17.56 33.02 -12.70
C ARG A 113 -17.37 32.31 -11.37
N PHE A 114 -16.13 32.01 -11.03
CA PHE A 114 -15.74 31.36 -9.78
C PHE A 114 -15.26 32.41 -8.79
N SER A 115 -15.85 32.44 -7.59
CA SER A 115 -15.25 33.12 -6.45
C SER A 115 -14.08 32.28 -5.92
N VAL A 116 -12.92 32.90 -5.72
CA VAL A 116 -11.68 32.23 -5.30
C VAL A 116 -11.08 32.91 -4.09
N ASP A 117 -10.30 32.17 -3.29
CA ASP A 117 -9.53 32.72 -2.18
C ASP A 117 -8.16 33.19 -2.72
N PRO A 118 -7.85 34.49 -2.68
CA PRO A 118 -6.55 35.00 -3.13
C PRO A 118 -5.38 34.49 -2.28
N SER A 119 -5.61 34.15 -1.01
CA SER A 119 -4.58 33.66 -0.09
C SER A 119 -4.23 32.19 -0.31
N ASN A 120 -5.16 31.43 -0.88
CA ASN A 120 -4.99 30.01 -1.21
C ASN A 120 -5.57 29.71 -2.61
N PHE A 121 -4.99 30.36 -3.63
CA PHE A 121 -5.52 30.30 -4.98
C PHE A 121 -5.19 28.98 -5.69
N SER A 122 -6.23 28.19 -5.94
CA SER A 122 -6.20 27.05 -6.88
C SER A 122 -7.02 27.38 -8.14
N PRO A 123 -6.45 27.33 -9.35
CA PRO A 123 -7.20 27.60 -10.58
C PRO A 123 -8.37 26.62 -10.78
N PRO A 124 -9.60 27.08 -11.09
CA PRO A 124 -10.77 26.20 -11.27
C PRO A 124 -10.57 25.08 -12.29
N LYS A 125 -9.76 25.31 -13.33
CA LYS A 125 -9.42 24.29 -14.35
C LYS A 125 -8.73 23.06 -13.78
N GLU A 126 -8.16 23.15 -12.59
CA GLU A 126 -7.51 22.00 -11.96
C GLU A 126 -8.51 20.94 -11.51
N SER A 127 -9.78 21.32 -11.31
CA SER A 127 -10.87 20.38 -11.03
C SER A 127 -11.53 19.79 -12.27
N PHE A 128 -11.27 20.33 -13.48
CA PHE A 128 -11.96 19.86 -14.68
C PHE A 128 -11.49 18.46 -15.10
N GLN A 129 -12.45 17.58 -15.41
CA GLN A 129 -12.20 16.21 -15.87
C GLN A 129 -11.94 16.13 -17.37
N TYR A 130 -12.25 17.20 -18.12
CA TYR A 130 -11.91 17.29 -19.53
C TYR A 130 -10.39 17.36 -19.72
N SER A 131 -9.88 16.59 -20.68
CA SER A 131 -8.49 16.74 -21.13
C SER A 131 -8.34 18.06 -21.88
N LEU A 132 -7.79 19.06 -21.18
CA LEU A 132 -7.47 20.36 -21.75
C LEU A 132 -6.15 20.27 -22.54
N GLY A 133 -6.11 20.91 -23.71
CA GLY A 133 -4.90 20.97 -24.52
C GLY A 133 -3.81 21.84 -23.90
N ASP A 134 -2.62 21.78 -24.48
CA ASP A 134 -1.50 22.63 -24.09
C ASP A 134 -1.85 24.09 -24.42
N SER A 135 -1.49 25.03 -23.54
CA SER A 135 -1.81 26.44 -23.73
C SER A 135 -0.99 27.01 -24.89
N HIS A 136 -1.67 27.33 -25.99
CA HIS A 136 -1.08 28.07 -27.10
C HIS A 136 -1.65 29.48 -27.09
N GLY A 137 -0.95 30.40 -26.42
CA GLY A 137 -1.29 31.81 -26.35
C GLY A 137 -1.69 32.28 -24.96
N GLU A 138 -0.83 33.11 -24.37
CA GLU A 138 -1.19 33.97 -23.26
C GLU A 138 -1.32 35.39 -23.83
N ASN A 139 -2.46 36.04 -23.57
CA ASN A 139 -2.58 37.46 -23.86
C ASN A 139 -2.59 38.21 -22.52
N PRO A 140 -1.46 38.80 -22.10
CA PRO A 140 -1.42 39.63 -20.93
C PRO A 140 -2.25 40.90 -21.15
N TYR A 141 -2.77 41.48 -20.06
CA TYR A 141 -3.50 42.77 -20.06
C TYR A 141 -4.81 42.79 -20.86
N VAL A 142 -5.60 41.73 -20.81
CA VAL A 142 -6.97 41.74 -21.33
C VAL A 142 -7.91 42.36 -20.30
N HIS A 143 -8.61 43.43 -20.66
CA HIS A 143 -9.64 44.02 -19.80
C HIS A 143 -10.94 43.22 -19.89
N CYS A 144 -11.34 42.62 -18.77
CA CYS A 144 -12.43 41.64 -18.68
C CYS A 144 -13.82 42.26 -18.47
N GLY A 145 -14.14 43.32 -19.21
CA GLY A 145 -15.49 43.90 -19.33
C GLY A 145 -16.20 44.08 -17.99
N THR A 146 -17.49 43.80 -17.96
CA THR A 146 -18.36 43.91 -16.76
C THR A 146 -18.44 42.62 -15.94
N LEU A 147 -17.88 41.51 -16.45
CA LEU A 147 -17.93 40.21 -15.77
C LEU A 147 -16.86 40.06 -14.68
N LEU A 148 -15.76 40.79 -14.81
CA LEU A 148 -14.74 40.96 -13.78
C LEU A 148 -14.49 42.45 -13.56
N MET A 149 -14.99 42.97 -12.44
CA MET A 149 -14.89 44.38 -12.06
C MET A 149 -14.01 44.49 -10.82
N GLY A 150 -13.07 45.44 -10.84
CA GLY A 150 -12.31 45.83 -9.66
C GLY A 150 -13.15 46.65 -8.67
N PRO A 151 -12.57 47.03 -7.51
CA PRO A 151 -13.28 47.63 -6.38
C PRO A 151 -14.03 48.92 -6.73
N ASN A 152 -13.54 49.66 -7.73
CA ASN A 152 -14.08 50.95 -8.15
C ASN A 152 -15.10 50.84 -9.31
N GLY A 153 -15.56 49.63 -9.64
CA GLY A 153 -16.44 49.40 -10.78
C GLY A 153 -15.74 49.56 -12.14
N THR A 154 -14.41 49.47 -12.17
CA THR A 154 -13.62 49.48 -13.42
C THR A 154 -13.30 48.05 -13.87
N PRO A 155 -13.26 47.75 -15.18
CA PRO A 155 -12.90 46.42 -15.66
C PRO A 155 -11.53 45.95 -15.14
N ALA A 156 -11.47 44.74 -14.58
CA ALA A 156 -10.23 44.17 -14.09
C ALA A 156 -9.25 43.92 -15.25
N SER A 157 -7.97 44.19 -15.01
CA SER A 157 -6.88 43.77 -15.90
C SER A 157 -6.60 42.29 -15.64
N CYS A 158 -6.71 41.47 -16.66
CA CYS A 158 -6.57 40.02 -16.56
C CYS A 158 -5.42 39.50 -17.42
N VAL A 159 -4.86 38.38 -16.98
CA VAL A 159 -4.20 37.44 -17.87
C VAL A 159 -5.26 36.57 -18.51
N LEU A 160 -5.37 36.65 -19.84
CA LEU A 160 -6.16 35.70 -20.62
C LEU A 160 -5.28 34.53 -21.03
N LYS A 161 -5.46 33.40 -20.36
CA LYS A 161 -4.89 32.12 -20.79
C LYS A 161 -5.84 31.51 -21.80
N LYS A 162 -5.49 31.64 -23.08
CA LYS A 162 -6.24 31.03 -24.18
C LYS A 162 -5.78 29.59 -24.30
N PHE A 163 -6.67 28.65 -24.06
CA PHE A 163 -6.45 27.26 -24.46
C PHE A 163 -6.94 27.10 -25.89
N PHE A 164 -6.25 27.81 -26.79
CA PHE A 164 -6.54 27.86 -28.22
C PHE A 164 -5.54 26.99 -28.97
N CYS A 165 -5.76 25.68 -28.92
CA CYS A 165 -5.48 24.86 -30.10
C CYS A 165 -6.31 23.58 -30.06
N SER A 166 -7.40 23.61 -30.83
CA SER A 166 -8.30 22.51 -31.17
C SER A 166 -9.02 21.79 -30.02
N SER A 167 -9.68 22.55 -29.15
CA SER A 167 -10.81 22.10 -28.33
C SER A 167 -10.54 20.92 -27.37
N CYS A 168 -11.50 20.51 -26.55
CA CYS A 168 -11.38 19.34 -25.68
C CYS A 168 -10.69 18.19 -26.45
N LYS A 169 -9.64 17.55 -25.92
CA LYS A 169 -8.86 16.51 -26.63
C LYS A 169 -9.67 15.23 -26.95
N GLY A 170 -10.98 15.25 -26.67
CA GLY A 170 -11.92 14.15 -26.86
C GLY A 170 -11.74 13.07 -25.80
N LEU A 171 -12.53 12.01 -25.93
CA LEU A 171 -12.39 10.83 -25.10
C LEU A 171 -11.62 9.75 -25.89
N LYS A 172 -10.63 9.13 -25.24
CA LYS A 172 -10.10 7.85 -25.71
C LYS A 172 -10.98 6.75 -25.11
N TYR A 173 -11.54 5.91 -25.97
CA TYR A 173 -12.27 4.72 -25.53
C TYR A 173 -11.52 3.47 -25.95
N CYS A 174 -11.82 2.38 -25.25
CA CYS A 174 -11.33 1.07 -25.63
C CYS A 174 -12.10 0.58 -26.87
N SER A 175 -11.41 -0.01 -27.85
CA SER A 175 -12.00 -0.45 -29.13
C SER A 175 -13.16 -1.45 -29.04
N ALA A 176 -13.37 -2.11 -27.89
CA ALA A 176 -14.49 -3.03 -27.65
C ALA A 176 -15.68 -2.40 -26.92
N ARG A 177 -15.55 -1.15 -26.45
CA ARG A 177 -16.62 -0.47 -25.72
C ARG A 177 -17.56 0.23 -26.71
N ASN A 178 -18.59 -0.50 -27.17
CA ASN A 178 -19.72 0.12 -27.86
C ASN A 178 -20.51 0.98 -26.86
N TYR A 179 -20.25 2.28 -26.83
CA TYR A 179 -21.05 3.24 -26.07
C TYR A 179 -22.41 3.42 -26.74
N ALA A 180 -23.36 2.54 -26.43
CA ALA A 180 -24.78 2.83 -26.59
C ALA A 180 -25.40 3.41 -25.31
N SER A 181 -24.74 3.30 -24.15
CA SER A 181 -25.25 3.83 -22.88
C SER A 181 -24.12 4.32 -21.96
N PRO A 182 -24.31 5.45 -21.25
CA PRO A 182 -23.45 5.80 -20.12
C PRO A 182 -23.58 4.72 -19.03
N PRO A 183 -22.52 4.48 -18.22
CA PRO A 183 -22.68 3.65 -17.03
C PRO A 183 -23.76 4.28 -16.15
N SER A 184 -24.80 3.50 -15.86
CA SER A 184 -25.82 3.87 -14.88
C SER A 184 -25.13 4.28 -13.57
N PRO A 185 -25.57 5.36 -12.89
CA PRO A 185 -25.06 5.69 -11.57
C PRO A 185 -25.30 4.50 -10.64
N PHE A 186 -24.18 3.97 -10.11
CA PHE A 186 -24.06 3.00 -9.01
C PHE A 186 -25.39 2.56 -8.38
N GLN A 187 -26.01 1.51 -8.92
CA GLN A 187 -26.87 0.64 -8.13
C GLN A 187 -25.95 -0.36 -7.43
N LEU A 188 -25.64 -0.10 -6.16
CA LEU A 188 -24.97 -1.06 -5.29
C LEU A 188 -25.94 -2.23 -5.03
N ASP A 189 -25.87 -3.25 -5.86
CA ASP A 189 -26.17 -4.61 -5.38
C ASP A 189 -24.83 -5.25 -5.02
N ALA A 190 -24.53 -5.32 -3.73
CA ALA A 190 -23.23 -5.74 -3.20
C ALA A 190 -22.81 -7.13 -3.70
N LEU A 191 -23.79 -8.01 -3.97
CA LEU A 191 -23.54 -9.35 -4.48
C LEU A 191 -23.16 -9.36 -5.97
N ALA A 192 -23.75 -8.46 -6.77
CA ALA A 192 -23.40 -8.32 -8.18
C ALA A 192 -22.01 -7.71 -8.36
N GLU A 193 -21.62 -6.76 -7.50
CA GLU A 193 -20.30 -6.13 -7.54
C GLU A 193 -19.19 -7.11 -7.10
N ALA A 194 -19.44 -7.95 -6.09
CA ALA A 194 -18.48 -8.99 -5.68
C ALA A 194 -18.21 -10.03 -6.79
N LYS A 195 -19.26 -10.52 -7.46
CA LYS A 195 -19.10 -11.46 -8.59
C LYS A 195 -18.33 -10.83 -9.75
N LYS A 196 -18.63 -9.58 -10.06
CA LYS A 196 -17.93 -8.78 -11.07
C LYS A 196 -16.46 -8.57 -10.71
N GLU A 197 -16.16 -8.28 -9.45
CA GLU A 197 -14.79 -8.11 -8.96
C GLU A 197 -13.97 -9.40 -9.09
N VAL A 198 -14.49 -10.53 -8.60
CA VAL A 198 -13.82 -11.84 -8.71
C VAL A 198 -13.59 -12.21 -10.17
N PHE A 199 -14.59 -11.99 -11.04
CA PHE A 199 -14.45 -12.21 -12.48
C PHE A 199 -13.31 -11.38 -13.08
N PHE A 200 -13.29 -10.06 -12.85
CA PHE A 200 -12.25 -9.19 -13.40
C PHE A 200 -10.88 -9.47 -12.79
N LYS A 201 -10.81 -9.81 -11.50
CA LYS A 201 -9.57 -10.18 -10.82
C LYS A 201 -8.96 -11.44 -11.45
N THR A 202 -9.78 -12.45 -11.70
CA THR A 202 -9.40 -13.67 -12.41
C THR A 202 -8.90 -13.39 -13.82
N LEU A 203 -9.64 -12.59 -14.59
CA LEU A 203 -9.29 -12.25 -15.96
C LEU A 203 -7.99 -11.42 -16.05
N ARG A 204 -7.84 -10.40 -15.19
CA ARG A 204 -6.63 -9.57 -15.14
C ARG A 204 -5.41 -10.38 -14.74
N PHE A 205 -5.57 -11.29 -13.79
CA PHE A 205 -4.51 -12.19 -13.36
C PHE A 205 -4.05 -13.07 -14.53
N TYR A 206 -4.97 -13.73 -15.23
CA TYR A 206 -4.66 -14.50 -16.44
C TYR A 206 -3.96 -13.66 -17.52
N CYS A 207 -4.47 -12.47 -17.83
CA CYS A 207 -3.85 -11.60 -18.84
C CYS A 207 -2.42 -11.19 -18.44
N THR A 208 -2.20 -10.87 -17.16
CA THR A 208 -0.87 -10.51 -16.65
C THR A 208 0.08 -11.70 -16.78
N LEU A 209 -0.37 -12.89 -16.41
CA LEU A 209 0.40 -14.13 -16.53
C LEU A 209 0.71 -14.46 -17.99
N ALA A 210 -0.23 -14.25 -18.92
CA ALA A 210 -0.04 -14.48 -20.34
C ALA A 210 0.90 -13.47 -21.00
N GLU A 211 0.93 -12.22 -20.54
CA GLU A 211 1.78 -11.16 -21.08
C GLU A 211 3.20 -11.16 -20.49
N LYS A 212 3.31 -11.25 -19.16
CA LYS A 212 4.59 -11.14 -18.43
C LYS A 212 5.23 -12.50 -18.14
N GLY A 213 4.50 -13.59 -18.30
CA GLY A 213 4.92 -14.90 -17.86
C GLY A 213 4.85 -15.05 -16.34
N CYS A 214 5.45 -16.12 -15.83
CA CYS A 214 5.49 -16.44 -14.40
C CYS A 214 6.72 -15.88 -13.67
N ALA A 215 7.69 -15.31 -14.40
CA ALA A 215 8.91 -14.75 -13.85
C ALA A 215 8.68 -13.26 -13.49
N PHE A 216 9.07 -12.87 -12.28
CA PHE A 216 9.00 -11.51 -11.78
C PHE A 216 10.42 -10.98 -11.56
N ASP A 217 10.68 -9.73 -11.97
CA ASP A 217 11.92 -9.07 -11.60
C ASP A 217 11.77 -8.44 -10.22
N LEU A 218 12.42 -9.03 -9.21
CA LEU A 218 12.42 -8.53 -7.82
C LEU A 218 12.88 -7.07 -7.69
N ARG A 219 13.65 -6.53 -8.66
CA ARG A 219 14.12 -5.13 -8.63
C ARG A 219 13.12 -4.15 -9.25
N THR A 220 12.15 -4.65 -10.03
CA THR A 220 11.28 -3.83 -10.88
C THR A 220 9.79 -4.03 -10.58
N ASP A 221 9.39 -5.23 -10.13
CA ASP A 221 8.00 -5.61 -9.81
C ASP A 221 7.77 -5.83 -8.28
N GLY A 222 8.81 -5.62 -7.45
CA GLY A 222 8.86 -6.03 -6.03
C GLY A 222 8.16 -5.11 -5.00
N GLU A 223 7.55 -4.00 -5.41
CA GLU A 223 6.91 -3.07 -4.45
C GLU A 223 5.49 -3.48 -4.01
N ASP A 224 4.88 -4.48 -4.67
CA ASP A 224 3.43 -4.73 -4.57
C ASP A 224 2.97 -6.10 -4.07
N ILE A 225 3.89 -7.02 -3.76
CA ILE A 225 3.50 -8.29 -3.14
C ILE A 225 3.58 -8.10 -1.63
N SER A 226 2.42 -8.11 -0.95
CA SER A 226 2.39 -8.22 0.50
C SER A 226 3.27 -9.41 0.92
N SER A 227 4.29 -9.14 1.74
CA SER A 227 5.31 -10.08 2.22
C SER A 227 4.78 -11.29 3.01
N ALA A 228 3.46 -11.48 3.07
CA ALA A 228 2.82 -12.67 3.59
C ALA A 228 2.97 -13.91 2.67
N GLU A 229 3.16 -13.72 1.34
CA GLU A 229 3.16 -14.85 0.39
C GLU A 229 4.55 -15.33 -0.07
N LEU A 230 5.60 -14.56 0.21
CA LEU A 230 6.99 -14.92 -0.06
C LEU A 230 7.65 -15.42 1.22
N THR A 231 7.21 -16.57 1.74
CA THR A 231 7.98 -17.27 2.78
C THR A 231 9.10 -18.08 2.13
N ASP A 232 10.31 -17.83 2.61
CA ASP A 232 11.37 -18.82 2.71
C ASP A 232 10.96 -19.86 3.76
N ASP A 233 10.65 -21.08 3.33
CA ASP A 233 10.86 -22.25 4.17
C ASP A 233 12.20 -22.86 3.71
N PRO A 234 13.14 -23.15 4.62
CA PRO A 234 14.35 -23.89 4.28
C PRO A 234 13.95 -25.32 3.90
N ASP A 235 14.21 -25.71 2.65
CA ASP A 235 14.15 -27.10 2.21
C ASP A 235 15.33 -27.85 2.87
N PRO A 236 15.10 -28.92 3.66
CA PRO A 236 16.14 -29.57 4.46
C PRO A 236 17.09 -30.50 3.66
N ASP A 237 16.91 -30.64 2.34
CA ASP A 237 17.60 -31.67 1.54
C ASP A 237 18.72 -31.18 0.61
N SER A 238 19.27 -29.97 0.78
CA SER A 238 20.41 -29.53 -0.03
C SER A 238 21.76 -29.88 0.63
N ASP A 239 22.13 -31.16 0.65
CA ASP A 239 23.53 -31.60 0.74
C ASP A 239 23.77 -32.91 -0.04
N SER A 240 24.31 -32.74 -1.26
CA SER A 240 25.17 -33.66 -2.05
C SER A 240 24.68 -35.02 -2.58
N ASP A 241 25.07 -35.25 -3.85
CA ASP A 241 25.10 -36.47 -4.66
C ASP A 241 25.16 -37.82 -3.93
N GLU A 242 24.27 -38.76 -4.29
CA GLU A 242 24.59 -40.15 -4.66
C GLU A 242 23.37 -40.85 -5.32
N SER A 243 23.67 -41.85 -6.14
CA SER A 243 22.85 -42.53 -7.16
C SER A 243 21.70 -43.44 -6.66
N GLU A 244 20.69 -43.62 -7.54
CA GLU A 244 19.70 -44.74 -7.62
C GLU A 244 18.66 -44.84 -6.47
N SER A 245 17.38 -45.19 -6.65
CA SER A 245 16.60 -45.84 -7.71
C SER A 245 15.09 -45.50 -7.57
N GLU A 246 14.34 -45.75 -8.64
CA GLU A 246 12.90 -45.56 -8.80
C GLU A 246 12.03 -46.22 -7.72
N THR A 247 10.95 -45.55 -7.30
CA THR A 247 9.63 -46.21 -7.12
C THR A 247 8.51 -45.16 -7.11
N HIS A 248 7.74 -45.16 -8.20
CA HIS A 248 6.53 -44.36 -8.39
C HIS A 248 5.45 -44.67 -7.35
N THR A 249 4.85 -43.63 -6.76
CA THR A 249 3.44 -43.66 -6.34
C THR A 249 2.71 -42.46 -6.94
N LYS A 250 1.76 -42.72 -7.85
CA LYS A 250 1.00 -41.72 -8.60
C LYS A 250 0.07 -40.91 -7.68
N ILE A 251 0.33 -39.62 -7.54
CA ILE A 251 -0.70 -38.60 -7.27
C ILE A 251 -0.97 -37.91 -8.62
N MET A 252 -2.23 -37.87 -9.04
CA MET A 252 -2.64 -37.24 -10.29
C MET A 252 -2.49 -35.71 -10.18
N ASN A 253 -1.34 -35.19 -10.60
CA ASN A 253 -1.15 -33.76 -10.85
C ASN A 253 -1.68 -33.45 -12.25
N MET A 254 -2.64 -32.52 -12.36
CA MET A 254 -3.08 -32.02 -13.66
C MET A 254 -2.08 -30.96 -14.13
N VAL A 255 -1.44 -31.22 -15.27
CA VAL A 255 -0.43 -30.38 -15.89
C VAL A 255 -1.11 -29.61 -17.02
N VAL A 256 -1.20 -28.29 -16.90
CA VAL A 256 -1.78 -27.44 -17.94
C VAL A 256 -0.66 -26.68 -18.64
N SER A 257 -0.51 -26.93 -19.95
CA SER A 257 0.50 -26.32 -20.79
C SER A 257 -0.11 -25.21 -21.64
N LEU A 258 0.38 -23.98 -21.46
CA LEU A 258 0.19 -22.90 -22.43
C LEU A 258 1.51 -22.64 -23.13
N SER A 259 1.54 -22.91 -24.44
CA SER A 259 2.61 -22.58 -25.39
C SER A 259 4.02 -22.48 -24.79
N THR A 260 4.74 -23.60 -24.79
CA THR A 260 6.21 -23.76 -24.69
C THR A 260 6.95 -23.29 -23.43
N HIS A 261 6.38 -22.49 -22.52
CA HIS A 261 7.16 -21.94 -21.37
C HIS A 261 6.41 -21.88 -20.03
N HIS A 262 5.18 -22.38 -19.95
CA HIS A 262 4.35 -22.23 -18.74
C HIS A 262 3.68 -23.53 -18.35
N ILE A 263 4.12 -24.08 -17.22
CA ILE A 263 3.45 -25.18 -16.55
C ILE A 263 3.17 -24.75 -15.12
N LEU A 264 1.88 -24.61 -14.83
CA LEU A 264 1.37 -24.47 -13.46
C LEU A 264 0.89 -25.86 -13.02
N SER A 265 1.41 -26.33 -11.89
CA SER A 265 0.88 -27.52 -11.25
C SER A 265 -0.37 -27.13 -10.47
N LEU A 266 -1.51 -27.70 -10.85
CA LEU A 266 -2.78 -27.51 -10.16
C LEU A 266 -2.90 -28.52 -9.01
N ASP A 267 -2.40 -28.14 -7.83
CA ASP A 267 -2.74 -28.80 -6.56
C ASP A 267 -3.96 -28.08 -5.95
N PRO A 268 -4.97 -28.80 -5.41
CA PRO A 268 -6.12 -28.21 -4.72
C PRO A 268 -5.79 -27.21 -3.61
N TYR A 269 -4.54 -27.18 -3.09
CA TYR A 269 -4.15 -26.29 -1.99
C TYR A 269 -3.13 -25.20 -2.38
N ARG A 270 -2.39 -25.35 -3.50
CA ARG A 270 -1.36 -24.38 -3.94
C ARG A 270 -1.18 -24.46 -5.47
N HIS A 271 -1.03 -23.33 -6.14
CA HIS A 271 -0.62 -23.33 -7.56
C HIS A 271 0.78 -22.75 -7.67
N ARG A 272 1.73 -23.54 -8.19
CA ARG A 272 3.12 -23.11 -8.38
C ARG A 272 3.57 -23.34 -9.82
N CYS A 273 4.41 -22.42 -10.31
CA CYS A 273 5.14 -22.67 -11.54
C CYS A 273 6.12 -23.85 -11.33
N GLU A 274 6.22 -24.75 -12.30
CA GLU A 274 7.13 -25.90 -12.22
C GLU A 274 8.61 -25.51 -12.20
N HIS A 275 8.95 -24.37 -12.80
CA HIS A 275 10.33 -23.86 -12.87
C HIS A 275 10.75 -23.13 -11.60
N ARG A 276 9.84 -22.96 -10.63
CA ARG A 276 10.15 -22.40 -9.32
C ARG A 276 10.97 -23.39 -8.50
N ILE A 277 12.29 -23.22 -8.52
CA ILE A 277 13.25 -23.96 -7.70
C ILE A 277 13.80 -23.07 -6.59
N GLN A 278 14.41 -23.66 -5.55
CA GLN A 278 14.84 -22.93 -4.34
C GLN A 278 15.85 -21.79 -4.65
N THR A 279 16.64 -21.96 -5.70
CA THR A 279 17.64 -21.00 -6.18
C THR A 279 17.07 -19.93 -7.13
N ASP A 280 15.88 -20.16 -7.68
CA ASP A 280 15.20 -19.24 -8.60
C ASP A 280 13.73 -19.03 -8.16
N LYS A 281 13.59 -18.13 -7.18
CA LYS A 281 12.30 -17.71 -6.62
C LYS A 281 11.58 -16.69 -7.50
N ALA A 282 12.13 -16.32 -8.66
CA ALA A 282 11.51 -15.35 -9.54
C ALA A 282 10.18 -15.86 -10.11
N HIS A 283 9.87 -17.16 -9.96
CA HIS A 283 8.66 -17.78 -10.47
C HIS A 283 7.45 -17.72 -9.52
N LEU A 284 6.26 -17.56 -10.11
CA LEU A 284 4.97 -17.44 -9.44
C LEU A 284 4.62 -18.59 -8.48
N ILE A 285 4.13 -18.23 -7.30
CA ILE A 285 3.36 -19.08 -6.39
C ILE A 285 2.06 -18.38 -5.98
N LEU A 286 0.94 -19.08 -6.10
CA LEU A 286 -0.35 -18.66 -5.55
C LEU A 286 -0.67 -19.53 -4.35
N ARG A 287 -0.77 -18.89 -3.18
CA ARG A 287 -1.13 -19.56 -1.92
C ARG A 287 -2.61 -19.40 -1.58
N THR A 288 -3.28 -18.43 -2.20
CA THR A 288 -4.60 -17.95 -1.81
C THR A 288 -5.47 -17.90 -3.08
N LEU A 289 -6.36 -18.88 -3.21
CA LEU A 289 -7.16 -19.13 -4.44
C LEU A 289 -8.64 -18.74 -4.27
N ASP A 290 -9.05 -18.44 -3.05
CA ASP A 290 -10.39 -17.97 -2.67
C ASP A 290 -10.74 -16.61 -3.30
N GLU A 291 -9.74 -15.84 -3.71
CA GLU A 291 -9.94 -14.55 -4.36
C GLU A 291 -10.24 -14.64 -5.87
N PHE A 292 -10.19 -15.84 -6.46
CA PHE A 292 -10.33 -16.06 -7.90
C PHE A 292 -11.46 -17.05 -8.21
N ASP A 293 -12.06 -16.91 -9.39
CA ASP A 293 -12.93 -17.93 -9.97
C ASP A 293 -12.06 -19.03 -10.55
N ILE A 294 -11.72 -20.02 -9.73
CA ILE A 294 -10.80 -21.12 -10.09
C ILE A 294 -11.31 -21.92 -11.28
N THR A 295 -12.62 -22.07 -11.43
CA THR A 295 -13.21 -22.74 -12.60
C THR A 295 -12.95 -21.94 -13.87
N TYR A 296 -13.13 -20.62 -13.82
CA TYR A 296 -12.86 -19.76 -14.96
C TYR A 296 -11.35 -19.64 -15.25
N LEU A 297 -10.51 -19.54 -14.21
CA LEU A 297 -9.06 -19.49 -14.34
C LEU A 297 -8.51 -20.78 -14.97
N GLY A 298 -8.95 -21.94 -14.49
CA GLY A 298 -8.60 -23.25 -15.07
C GLY A 298 -9.02 -23.34 -16.53
N ALA A 299 -10.25 -22.94 -16.85
CA ALA A 299 -10.72 -22.92 -18.22
C ALA A 299 -9.89 -22.00 -19.14
N LEU A 300 -9.49 -20.82 -18.66
CA LEU A 300 -8.60 -19.90 -19.38
C LEU A 300 -7.20 -20.50 -19.60
N LEU A 301 -6.65 -21.20 -18.59
CA LEU A 301 -5.35 -21.85 -18.68
C LEU A 301 -5.37 -23.05 -19.64
N GLU A 302 -6.45 -23.83 -19.64
CA GLU A 302 -6.62 -25.02 -20.49
C GLU A 302 -7.15 -24.70 -21.89
N ASN A 303 -7.47 -23.43 -22.15
CA ASN A 303 -8.17 -22.98 -23.36
C ASN A 303 -9.47 -23.77 -23.60
N ASN A 304 -10.19 -24.09 -22.53
CA ASN A 304 -11.50 -24.75 -22.57
C ASN A 304 -12.56 -23.75 -23.01
N THR A 305 -12.79 -23.67 -24.32
CA THR A 305 -13.66 -22.66 -24.95
C THR A 305 -15.10 -22.73 -24.44
N GLN A 306 -15.62 -23.91 -24.10
CA GLN A 306 -17.00 -24.05 -23.63
C GLN A 306 -17.21 -23.35 -22.28
N VAL A 307 -16.37 -23.65 -21.28
CA VAL A 307 -16.50 -23.04 -19.94
C VAL A 307 -16.16 -21.56 -19.98
N ILE A 308 -15.18 -21.17 -20.81
CA ILE A 308 -14.87 -19.77 -21.08
C ILE A 308 -16.11 -19.05 -21.59
N ASP A 309 -16.74 -19.54 -22.66
CA ASP A 309 -17.89 -18.90 -23.31
C ASP A 309 -19.08 -18.81 -22.35
N GLU A 310 -19.36 -19.86 -21.58
CA GLU A 310 -20.44 -19.86 -20.58
C GLU A 310 -20.23 -18.76 -19.51
N ARG A 311 -19.03 -18.66 -18.95
CA ARG A 311 -18.70 -17.67 -17.90
C ARG A 311 -18.70 -16.25 -18.45
N GLU A 312 -18.19 -16.08 -19.66
CA GLU A 312 -18.11 -14.81 -20.37
C GLU A 312 -19.47 -14.28 -20.84
N GLU A 313 -20.36 -15.17 -21.32
CA GLU A 313 -21.73 -14.84 -21.66
C GLU A 313 -22.53 -14.43 -20.41
N LEU A 314 -22.34 -15.15 -19.30
CA LEU A 314 -22.97 -14.82 -18.03
C LEU A 314 -22.57 -13.41 -17.58
N ALA A 315 -21.28 -13.10 -17.58
CA ALA A 315 -20.77 -11.76 -17.27
C ALA A 315 -21.31 -10.68 -18.22
N ARG A 316 -21.59 -11.03 -19.49
CA ARG A 316 -22.22 -10.12 -20.47
C ARG A 316 -23.67 -9.85 -20.16
N GLN A 317 -24.43 -10.88 -19.78
CA GLN A 317 -25.84 -10.75 -19.35
C GLN A 317 -25.97 -9.86 -18.11
N PHE A 318 -25.02 -9.94 -17.18
CA PHE A 318 -24.96 -9.06 -16.01
C PHE A 318 -24.31 -7.68 -16.28
N GLY A 319 -23.92 -7.39 -17.53
CA GLY A 319 -23.51 -6.05 -17.95
C GLY A 319 -22.08 -5.65 -17.53
N TYR A 320 -21.21 -6.60 -17.22
CA TYR A 320 -19.81 -6.31 -16.86
C TYR A 320 -18.78 -7.01 -17.76
N ALA A 321 -19.17 -7.35 -19.00
CA ALA A 321 -18.28 -7.95 -19.98
C ALA A 321 -17.59 -6.97 -20.94
N TYR A 322 -16.39 -6.51 -20.57
CA TYR A 322 -15.62 -5.55 -21.37
C TYR A 322 -14.16 -5.99 -21.59
N TRP A 323 -13.94 -7.05 -22.36
CA TRP A 323 -12.60 -7.55 -22.72
C TRP A 323 -12.50 -7.81 -24.23
N HIS A 324 -11.28 -8.00 -24.74
CA HIS A 324 -11.05 -8.23 -26.16
C HIS A 324 -10.69 -9.68 -26.39
N ARG A 325 -11.39 -10.34 -27.31
CA ARG A 325 -10.91 -11.57 -27.95
C ARG A 325 -10.59 -11.29 -29.41
N THR A 326 -9.37 -11.58 -29.83
CA THR A 326 -8.98 -11.59 -31.25
C THR A 326 -8.70 -13.04 -31.62
N SER A 327 -9.47 -13.60 -32.56
CA SER A 327 -9.37 -15.01 -32.97
C SER A 327 -9.46 -15.99 -31.79
N GLY A 328 -10.38 -15.74 -30.85
CA GLY A 328 -10.59 -16.58 -29.67
C GLY A 328 -9.57 -16.39 -28.53
N LYS A 329 -8.53 -15.56 -28.69
CA LYS A 329 -7.55 -15.26 -27.63
C LYS A 329 -7.77 -13.89 -27.02
N LEU A 330 -7.56 -13.77 -25.70
CA LEU A 330 -7.56 -12.48 -25.03
C LEU A 330 -6.50 -11.56 -25.63
N ALA A 331 -6.89 -10.33 -25.92
CA ALA A 331 -6.03 -9.32 -26.50
C ALA A 331 -6.10 -8.02 -25.68
N ARG A 332 -5.04 -7.23 -25.72
CA ARG A 332 -5.06 -5.90 -25.12
C ARG A 332 -5.91 -4.96 -25.98
N GLY A 333 -6.78 -4.21 -25.31
CA GLY A 333 -7.58 -3.20 -25.97
C GLY A 333 -6.75 -2.06 -26.55
N VAL A 334 -7.09 -1.63 -27.76
CA VAL A 334 -6.49 -0.45 -28.37
C VAL A 334 -7.34 0.76 -28.00
N LEU A 335 -6.71 1.76 -27.37
CA LEU A 335 -7.36 3.04 -27.12
C LEU A 335 -7.54 3.79 -28.44
N GLN A 336 -8.79 3.91 -28.85
CA GLN A 336 -9.19 4.69 -30.02
C GLN A 336 -9.70 6.05 -29.57
N ARG A 337 -9.36 7.09 -30.33
CA ARG A 337 -10.00 8.40 -30.15
C ARG A 337 -11.41 8.35 -30.70
N SER A 338 -12.32 9.09 -30.08
CA SER A 338 -13.63 9.34 -30.64
C SER A 338 -13.55 9.86 -32.08
N LYS A 339 -14.48 9.40 -32.93
CA LYS A 339 -14.59 9.87 -34.31
C LYS A 339 -14.86 11.38 -34.30
N GLY A 340 -13.93 12.15 -34.86
CA GLY A 340 -13.98 13.62 -34.90
C GLY A 340 -13.30 14.28 -33.71
N ASN A 341 -12.70 15.45 -33.95
CA ASN A 341 -12.19 16.29 -32.88
C ASN A 341 -13.38 17.00 -32.22
N CYS A 342 -13.48 16.94 -30.89
CA CYS A 342 -14.43 17.78 -30.16
C CYS A 342 -14.15 19.24 -30.52
N THR A 343 -15.18 20.09 -30.60
CA THR A 343 -15.07 21.51 -30.98
C THR A 343 -15.19 22.47 -29.80
N THR A 344 -15.47 21.94 -28.61
CA THR A 344 -15.57 22.72 -27.35
C THR A 344 -14.27 23.38 -26.94
N THR A 345 -14.29 24.70 -26.75
CA THR A 345 -13.11 25.48 -26.32
C THR A 345 -13.31 26.10 -24.95
N PHE A 346 -12.21 26.29 -24.23
CA PHE A 346 -12.17 26.90 -22.90
C PHE A 346 -11.23 28.10 -22.91
N ASN A 347 -11.69 29.25 -22.42
CA ASN A 347 -10.81 30.38 -22.13
C ASN A 347 -10.89 30.72 -20.65
N ILE A 348 -9.74 31.02 -20.05
CA ILE A 348 -9.66 31.32 -18.62
C ILE A 348 -9.10 32.72 -18.45
N TYR A 349 -9.89 33.56 -17.79
CA TYR A 349 -9.57 34.94 -17.46
C TYR A 349 -9.26 34.99 -15.98
N THR A 350 -7.99 35.22 -15.64
CA THR A 350 -7.52 35.36 -14.27
C THR A 350 -7.02 36.78 -14.07
N PRO A 351 -7.62 37.58 -13.16
CA PRO A 351 -7.11 38.90 -12.79
C PRO A 351 -5.64 38.86 -12.37
N TYR A 352 -4.90 39.94 -12.65
CA TYR A 352 -3.53 40.08 -12.14
C TYR A 352 -3.48 40.18 -10.62
N ASP A 353 -4.44 40.92 -10.07
CA ASP A 353 -4.61 41.07 -8.64
C ASP A 353 -5.92 40.41 -8.22
N LEU A 354 -5.80 39.25 -7.58
CA LEU A 354 -6.92 38.50 -7.04
C LEU A 354 -7.43 39.10 -5.72
N PHE A 355 -6.62 39.89 -4.99
CA PHE A 355 -7.10 40.58 -3.79
C PHE A 355 -8.07 41.71 -4.15
N ASP A 356 -7.82 42.41 -5.25
CA ASP A 356 -8.73 43.43 -5.78
C ASP A 356 -9.94 42.83 -6.52
N CYS A 357 -9.77 41.69 -7.18
CA CYS A 357 -10.82 40.99 -7.91
C CYS A 357 -10.74 39.47 -7.67
N PRO A 358 -11.39 38.94 -6.60
CA PRO A 358 -11.31 37.54 -6.19
C PRO A 358 -12.20 36.62 -7.03
N TYR A 359 -12.17 36.81 -8.35
CA TYR A 359 -13.00 36.09 -9.30
C TYR A 359 -12.20 35.63 -10.51
N VAL A 360 -12.45 34.40 -10.94
CA VAL A 360 -11.92 33.84 -12.20
C VAL A 360 -13.10 33.55 -13.12
N VAL A 361 -13.03 33.99 -14.37
CA VAL A 361 -14.05 33.66 -15.38
C VAL A 361 -13.52 32.61 -16.34
N VAL A 362 -14.30 31.55 -16.54
CA VAL A 362 -14.05 30.51 -17.53
C VAL A 362 -15.15 30.55 -18.57
N THR A 363 -14.81 30.71 -19.86
CA THR A 363 -15.80 30.61 -20.94
C THR A 363 -15.73 29.26 -21.60
N CYS A 364 -16.87 28.57 -21.69
CA CYS A 364 -17.01 27.29 -22.34
C CYS A 364 -17.85 27.46 -23.62
N ARG A 365 -17.24 27.32 -24.79
CA ARG A 365 -17.89 27.54 -26.10
C ARG A 365 -18.03 26.24 -26.89
N ASN A 366 -19.14 26.08 -27.62
CA ASN A 366 -19.53 24.92 -28.42
C ASN A 366 -19.86 23.65 -27.60
N PRO A 367 -20.80 22.81 -28.07
CA PRO A 367 -21.18 21.58 -27.37
C PRO A 367 -20.10 20.50 -27.52
N HIS A 368 -20.00 19.62 -26.52
CA HIS A 368 -19.14 18.44 -26.60
C HIS A 368 -19.66 17.45 -27.64
N SER A 369 -18.75 16.84 -28.42
CA SER A 369 -19.09 15.78 -29.37
C SER A 369 -18.91 14.36 -28.80
N HIS A 370 -18.77 14.25 -27.48
CA HIS A 370 -18.55 13.00 -26.75
C HIS A 370 -19.23 13.05 -25.38
N SER A 371 -19.42 11.89 -24.75
CA SER A 371 -19.92 11.77 -23.39
C SER A 371 -18.92 12.31 -22.35
N LEU A 372 -19.39 12.56 -21.13
CA LEU A 372 -18.52 13.01 -20.04
C LEU A 372 -17.39 11.99 -19.82
N PRO A 373 -16.11 12.47 -19.73
CA PRO A 373 -15.02 11.59 -19.35
C PRO A 373 -15.24 11.05 -17.93
N PRO A 374 -14.64 9.90 -17.59
CA PRO A 374 -14.64 9.43 -16.20
C PRO A 374 -13.91 10.42 -15.30
N SER A 375 -14.36 10.56 -14.04
CA SER A 375 -13.68 11.39 -13.04
C SER A 375 -12.40 10.70 -12.58
N VAL A 376 -11.28 11.02 -13.23
CA VAL A 376 -9.96 10.42 -13.00
C VAL A 376 -9.00 11.37 -12.31
N LYS A 377 -9.26 12.67 -12.39
CA LYS A 377 -8.46 13.71 -11.76
C LYS A 377 -9.01 14.02 -10.38
N THR A 378 -8.18 13.98 -9.35
CA THR A 378 -8.60 14.40 -8.01
C THR A 378 -8.65 15.93 -7.94
N PRO A 379 -9.80 16.55 -7.61
CA PRO A 379 -9.87 17.99 -7.40
C PRO A 379 -8.90 18.45 -6.31
N PRO A 380 -8.19 19.59 -6.48
CA PRO A 380 -7.17 20.05 -5.53
C PRO A 380 -7.64 20.12 -4.07
N PRO A 381 -8.84 20.66 -3.74
CA PRO A 381 -9.30 20.69 -2.34
C PRO A 381 -9.45 19.28 -1.72
N LEU A 382 -9.82 18.27 -2.51
CA LEU A 382 -9.91 16.89 -2.02
C LEU A 382 -8.52 16.29 -1.83
N LEU A 383 -7.60 16.60 -2.74
CA LEU A 383 -6.21 16.15 -2.65
C LEU A 383 -5.48 16.77 -1.46
N GLU A 384 -5.76 18.05 -1.13
CA GLU A 384 -5.21 18.72 0.05
C GLU A 384 -5.64 18.03 1.35
N VAL A 385 -6.94 17.68 1.48
CA VAL A 385 -7.43 16.89 2.62
C VAL A 385 -6.70 15.55 2.70
N PHE A 386 -6.61 14.84 1.57
CA PHE A 386 -5.94 13.54 1.50
C PHE A 386 -4.46 13.65 1.92
N ARG A 387 -3.73 14.64 1.39
CA ARG A 387 -2.32 14.89 1.72
C ARG A 387 -2.12 15.30 3.17
N SER A 388 -3.02 16.12 3.73
CA SER A 388 -2.95 16.52 5.14
C SER A 388 -3.05 15.31 6.06
N LEU A 389 -4.00 14.40 5.78
CA LEU A 389 -4.15 13.15 6.52
C LEU A 389 -2.95 12.20 6.33
N LEU A 390 -2.31 12.21 5.16
CA LEU A 390 -1.08 11.45 4.95
C LEU A 390 0.08 11.98 5.81
N ILE A 391 0.17 13.30 6.02
CA ILE A 391 1.19 13.91 6.89
C ILE A 391 0.93 13.53 8.36
N GLU A 392 -0.33 13.47 8.78
CA GLU A 392 -0.74 13.04 10.13
C GLU A 392 -0.41 11.57 10.44
N LEU A 393 -0.07 10.75 9.45
CA LEU A 393 0.43 9.39 9.67
C LEU A 393 1.83 9.36 10.29
N GLU A 394 2.56 10.48 10.26
CA GLU A 394 3.92 10.61 10.78
C GLU A 394 4.84 9.49 10.24
N TRP A 395 5.48 8.73 11.15
CA TRP A 395 6.37 7.62 10.82
C TRP A 395 5.69 6.52 10.02
N LYS A 396 4.36 6.34 10.13
CA LYS A 396 3.63 5.33 9.34
C LYS A 396 3.62 5.66 7.85
N LEU A 397 3.82 6.93 7.45
CA LEU A 397 3.92 7.32 6.04
C LEU A 397 5.11 6.65 5.33
N ALA A 398 6.21 6.42 6.07
CA ALA A 398 7.40 5.74 5.56
C ALA A 398 7.08 4.35 4.98
N ASP A 399 6.08 3.66 5.54
CA ASP A 399 5.65 2.31 5.18
C ASP A 399 4.23 2.28 4.58
N ALA A 400 3.66 3.45 4.26
CA ALA A 400 2.32 3.54 3.70
C ALA A 400 2.25 2.93 2.29
N THR A 401 1.22 2.13 2.05
CA THR A 401 0.83 1.69 0.71
C THR A 401 -0.66 1.98 0.53
N PRO A 402 -1.19 2.09 -0.70
CA PRO A 402 -2.62 2.29 -0.89
C PRO A 402 -3.46 1.27 -0.11
N ARG A 403 -3.03 0.01 -0.06
CA ARG A 403 -3.68 -1.06 0.73
C ARG A 403 -3.61 -0.81 2.23
N LYS A 404 -2.45 -0.43 2.77
CA LYS A 404 -2.31 -0.14 4.22
C LYS A 404 -3.15 1.07 4.63
N LEU A 405 -3.26 2.10 3.78
CA LEU A 405 -4.13 3.25 4.03
C LEU A 405 -5.60 2.84 4.13
N MET A 406 -6.05 1.95 3.24
CA MET A 406 -7.44 1.45 3.25
C MET A 406 -7.78 0.62 4.49
N ILE A 407 -6.77 0.04 5.16
CA ILE A 407 -6.94 -0.77 6.38
C ILE A 407 -6.76 0.10 7.64
N ASP A 408 -6.04 1.23 7.56
CA ASP A 408 -5.87 2.14 8.68
C ASP A 408 -7.19 2.87 8.98
N SER A 409 -7.88 2.43 10.03
CA SER A 409 -9.18 2.96 10.45
C SER A 409 -9.11 4.42 10.89
N GLY A 410 -7.96 4.88 11.38
CA GLY A 410 -7.74 6.29 11.74
C GLY A 410 -7.72 7.17 10.50
N PHE A 411 -6.96 6.76 9.48
CA PHE A 411 -6.90 7.43 8.19
C PHE A 411 -8.25 7.40 7.46
N MET A 412 -8.83 6.21 7.27
CA MET A 412 -10.10 6.06 6.56
C MET A 412 -11.26 6.74 7.30
N GLY A 413 -11.31 6.66 8.63
CA GLY A 413 -12.32 7.33 9.43
C GLY A 413 -12.20 8.86 9.33
N SER A 414 -10.98 9.39 9.35
CA SER A 414 -10.74 10.83 9.21
C SER A 414 -11.04 11.32 7.80
N LEU A 415 -10.61 10.60 6.77
CA LEU A 415 -10.89 10.93 5.36
C LEU A 415 -12.40 10.87 5.07
N SER A 416 -13.07 9.82 5.53
CA SER A 416 -14.52 9.64 5.36
C SER A 416 -15.30 10.77 6.01
N ARG A 417 -14.96 11.13 7.26
CA ARG A 417 -15.55 12.27 7.96
C ARG A 417 -15.25 13.59 7.24
N ALA A 418 -14.01 13.78 6.81
CA ALA A 418 -13.56 14.98 6.12
C ALA A 418 -14.14 15.14 4.71
N LEU A 419 -14.72 14.08 4.14
CA LEU A 419 -15.42 14.05 2.84
C LEU A 419 -16.94 13.85 2.95
N GLY A 420 -17.49 13.83 4.17
CA GLY A 420 -18.94 13.82 4.39
C GLY A 420 -19.60 12.46 4.15
N TRP A 421 -18.84 11.36 4.26
CA TRP A 421 -19.41 10.02 4.22
C TRP A 421 -20.23 9.75 5.48
N ASN A 422 -21.50 9.42 5.28
CA ASN A 422 -22.52 9.30 6.34
C ASN A 422 -23.13 7.90 6.43
N LYS A 423 -22.49 6.88 5.83
CA LYS A 423 -22.97 5.49 5.90
C LYS A 423 -22.28 4.75 7.06
N PRO A 424 -22.92 3.71 7.63
CA PRO A 424 -22.43 3.02 8.82
C PRO A 424 -21.25 2.06 8.57
N PHE A 425 -20.72 2.01 7.35
CA PHE A 425 -19.62 1.14 6.95
C PHE A 425 -18.51 1.95 6.28
N ASP A 426 -17.29 1.43 6.34
CA ASP A 426 -16.13 2.09 5.71
C ASP A 426 -16.30 2.12 4.19
N PRO A 427 -16.18 3.31 3.56
CA PRO A 427 -16.27 3.41 2.12
C PRO A 427 -15.00 2.83 1.47
N PRO A 428 -15.11 2.16 0.31
CA PRO A 428 -13.95 2.05 -0.57
C PRO A 428 -13.53 3.45 -1.02
N LEU A 429 -12.24 3.65 -1.29
CA LEU A 429 -11.71 4.96 -1.73
C LEU A 429 -12.46 5.55 -2.93
N ALA A 430 -12.84 4.71 -3.90
CA ALA A 430 -13.62 5.13 -5.07
C ALA A 430 -15.01 5.68 -4.75
N ALA A 431 -15.61 5.29 -3.61
CA ALA A 431 -16.92 5.79 -3.17
C ALA A 431 -16.83 7.17 -2.51
N LEU A 432 -15.65 7.57 -2.03
CA LEU A 432 -15.38 8.92 -1.54
C LEU A 432 -15.20 9.89 -2.72
N HIS A 433 -14.43 9.49 -3.72
CA HIS A 433 -14.37 10.15 -5.02
C HIS A 433 -13.82 9.17 -6.07
N PRO A 434 -14.37 9.09 -7.30
CA PRO A 434 -13.94 8.11 -8.29
C PRO A 434 -12.44 8.12 -8.61
N SER A 435 -11.81 9.30 -8.56
CA SER A 435 -10.36 9.43 -8.80
C SER A 435 -9.47 8.73 -7.76
N PHE A 436 -9.95 8.55 -6.52
CA PHE A 436 -9.23 7.80 -5.48
C PHE A 436 -9.30 6.28 -5.70
N GLY A 437 -10.19 5.81 -6.59
CA GLY A 437 -10.21 4.41 -7.00
C GLY A 437 -8.99 3.98 -7.83
N ASN A 438 -8.19 4.94 -8.33
CA ASN A 438 -6.94 4.64 -8.99
C ASN A 438 -5.79 4.55 -7.96
N LEU A 439 -5.43 3.31 -7.57
CA LEU A 439 -4.40 3.07 -6.56
C LEU A 439 -3.01 3.54 -7.02
N ASP A 440 -2.73 3.61 -8.33
CA ASP A 440 -1.47 4.15 -8.84
C ASP A 440 -1.36 5.66 -8.56
N HIS A 441 -2.48 6.39 -8.68
CA HIS A 441 -2.53 7.80 -8.29
C HIS A 441 -2.33 7.97 -6.78
N VAL A 442 -2.98 7.11 -5.97
CA VAL A 442 -2.81 7.11 -4.53
C VAL A 442 -1.35 6.86 -4.15
N ARG A 443 -0.71 5.86 -4.77
CA ARG A 443 0.71 5.58 -4.59
C ARG A 443 1.56 6.78 -4.93
N ARG A 444 1.33 7.40 -6.09
CA ARG A 444 2.05 8.63 -6.47
C ARG A 444 1.93 9.72 -5.40
N TYR A 445 0.75 9.94 -4.82
CA TYR A 445 0.58 10.95 -3.76
C TYR A 445 1.35 10.61 -2.48
N ILE A 446 1.41 9.33 -2.11
CA ILE A 446 2.22 8.84 -0.99
C ILE A 446 3.70 9.12 -1.28
N ASP A 447 4.19 8.73 -2.46
CA ASP A 447 5.61 8.84 -2.81
C ASP A 447 6.06 10.29 -2.96
N GLU A 448 5.21 11.17 -3.52
CA GLU A 448 5.46 12.62 -3.55
C GLU A 448 5.72 13.17 -2.14
N LEU A 449 4.89 12.82 -1.15
CA LEU A 449 5.10 13.26 0.23
C LEU A 449 6.27 12.55 0.90
N ARG A 450 6.49 11.27 0.60
CA ARG A 450 7.61 10.49 1.14
C ARG A 450 8.94 11.06 0.69
N HIS A 451 9.07 11.48 -0.57
CA HIS A 451 10.28 12.16 -1.06
C HIS A 451 10.54 13.50 -0.39
N VAL A 452 9.48 14.24 -0.02
CA VAL A 452 9.61 15.52 0.69
C VAL A 452 10.03 15.31 2.15
N LEU A 453 9.40 14.36 2.84
CA LEU A 453 9.59 14.13 4.28
C LEU A 453 10.79 13.21 4.59
N PHE A 454 11.14 12.31 3.67
CA PHE A 454 12.26 11.37 3.78
C PHE A 454 13.14 11.50 2.52
N PRO A 455 13.87 12.61 2.36
CA PRO A 455 14.65 12.90 1.14
C PRO A 455 15.75 11.88 0.85
N SER A 456 16.21 11.15 1.87
CA SER A 456 17.21 10.08 1.76
C SER A 456 16.59 8.69 1.74
N ALA A 457 15.30 8.62 1.39
CA ALA A 457 14.47 7.44 1.40
C ALA A 457 14.35 6.80 2.80
N THR A 458 13.73 5.62 2.85
CA THR A 458 13.48 4.83 4.06
C THR A 458 14.42 3.62 4.20
N GLY A 459 15.47 3.60 3.37
CA GLY A 459 16.48 2.53 3.32
C GLY A 459 17.67 2.76 4.26
N PHE A 460 18.81 2.14 3.92
CA PHE A 460 20.03 2.20 4.74
C PHE A 460 20.59 3.62 4.87
N GLU A 461 20.60 4.37 3.78
CA GLU A 461 21.07 5.76 3.73
C GLU A 461 20.24 6.65 4.66
N GLY A 462 18.93 6.38 4.75
CA GLY A 462 18.04 7.00 5.73
C GLY A 462 18.45 6.65 7.17
N ALA A 463 18.77 5.38 7.44
CA ALA A 463 19.24 4.95 8.77
C ALA A 463 20.60 5.58 9.15
N GLU A 464 21.53 5.71 8.20
CA GLU A 464 22.82 6.41 8.40
C GLU A 464 22.60 7.87 8.80
N LEU A 465 21.68 8.55 8.12
CA LEU A 465 21.32 9.93 8.43
C LEU A 465 20.55 10.08 9.73
N LEU A 466 19.80 9.05 10.17
CA LEU A 466 19.16 9.05 11.48
C LEU A 466 20.14 8.80 12.63
N ALA A 467 21.22 8.05 12.39
CA ALA A 467 22.19 7.70 13.43
C ALA A 467 22.94 8.93 13.99
N ALA A 468 23.29 9.91 13.15
CA ALA A 468 24.03 11.09 13.60
C ALA A 468 23.21 12.02 14.52
N PRO A 469 21.97 12.43 14.18
CA PRO A 469 21.10 13.17 15.10
C PRO A 469 20.78 12.39 16.37
N ASN A 470 20.60 11.07 16.30
CA ASN A 470 20.34 10.24 17.49
C ASN A 470 21.47 10.36 18.52
N ARG A 471 22.74 10.47 18.09
CA ARG A 471 23.88 10.65 19.01
C ARG A 471 23.83 11.96 19.80
N ASN A 472 23.09 12.96 19.31
CA ASN A 472 22.93 14.26 19.97
C ASN A 472 21.69 14.32 20.89
N LEU A 473 20.83 13.29 20.87
CA LEU A 473 19.69 13.19 21.79
C LEU A 473 20.16 12.87 23.21
N PRO A 474 19.34 13.14 24.25
CA PRO A 474 19.57 12.62 25.59
C PRO A 474 19.79 11.11 25.57
N ALA A 475 20.66 10.59 26.45
CA ALA A 475 21.06 9.17 26.45
C ALA A 475 19.87 8.18 26.50
N GLU A 476 18.76 8.57 27.14
CA GLU A 476 17.55 7.74 27.24
C GLU A 476 16.70 7.71 25.96
N GLU A 477 16.97 8.61 25.00
CA GLU A 477 16.24 8.77 23.74
C GLU A 477 17.06 8.31 22.52
N GLN A 478 18.33 7.96 22.71
CA GLN A 478 19.19 7.46 21.63
C GLN A 478 18.81 6.03 21.25
N TYR A 479 17.88 5.88 20.31
CA TYR A 479 17.43 4.56 19.88
C TYR A 479 18.32 3.99 18.77
N VAL A 480 18.60 4.76 17.72
CA VAL A 480 19.47 4.31 16.62
C VAL A 480 20.92 4.53 17.04
N ARG A 481 21.64 3.45 17.35
CA ARG A 481 23.00 3.51 17.93
C ARG A 481 24.08 3.51 16.87
N CYS A 482 23.88 2.75 15.80
CA CYS A 482 24.76 2.77 14.64
C CYS A 482 24.03 2.32 13.37
N ALA A 483 24.55 2.77 12.23
CA ALA A 483 24.26 2.27 10.89
C ALA A 483 25.61 2.25 10.16
N GLU A 484 26.13 1.07 9.85
CA GLU A 484 27.53 0.84 9.47
C GLU A 484 27.63 -0.18 8.33
N THR A 485 28.61 -0.01 7.44
CA THR A 485 29.00 -1.01 6.44
C THR A 485 30.32 -1.64 6.87
N HIS A 486 30.36 -2.98 6.88
CA HIS A 486 31.51 -3.77 7.30
C HIS A 486 31.98 -4.69 6.17
N THR A 487 33.30 -4.91 6.08
CA THR A 487 33.91 -5.86 5.13
C THR A 487 34.38 -7.09 5.91
N ILE A 488 33.94 -8.28 5.49
CA ILE A 488 34.38 -9.56 6.06
C ILE A 488 35.61 -10.11 5.33
N GLU A 489 36.27 -11.11 5.91
CA GLU A 489 37.57 -11.67 5.44
C GLU A 489 37.56 -12.11 3.97
N ASP A 490 36.41 -12.57 3.45
CA ASP A 490 36.22 -12.95 2.04
C ASP A 490 36.07 -11.75 1.09
N GLY A 491 36.30 -10.52 1.56
CA GLY A 491 36.12 -9.27 0.79
C GLY A 491 34.67 -8.85 0.56
N LYS A 492 33.69 -9.62 1.04
CA LYS A 492 32.26 -9.28 0.95
C LYS A 492 31.91 -8.18 1.94
N THR A 493 31.01 -7.27 1.57
CA THR A 493 30.48 -6.24 2.46
C THR A 493 29.09 -6.59 2.95
N PHE A 494 28.75 -6.19 4.19
CA PHE A 494 27.39 -6.23 4.71
C PHE A 494 27.06 -4.95 5.47
N GLN A 495 25.78 -4.64 5.56
CA GLN A 495 25.26 -3.48 6.26
C GLN A 495 24.64 -3.92 7.58
N LEU A 496 24.81 -3.09 8.60
CA LEU A 496 24.38 -3.33 9.97
C LEU A 496 23.77 -2.06 10.57
N VAL A 497 22.57 -2.16 11.12
CA VAL A 497 21.94 -1.10 11.94
C VAL A 497 21.62 -1.68 13.31
N ILE A 498 21.98 -0.99 14.39
CA ILE A 498 21.66 -1.41 15.77
C ILE A 498 20.76 -0.38 16.41
N CYS A 499 19.64 -0.85 16.95
CA CYS A 499 18.63 -0.07 17.64
C CYS A 499 18.42 -0.60 19.07
N MET A 500 18.78 0.20 20.07
CA MET A 500 18.58 -0.12 21.49
C MET A 500 18.63 1.13 22.36
N LEU A 501 17.62 1.32 23.21
CA LEU A 501 17.64 2.35 24.25
C LEU A 501 18.58 1.95 25.39
N ARG A 502 19.05 2.92 26.17
CA ARG A 502 19.88 2.68 27.36
C ARG A 502 19.23 1.73 28.36
N SER A 503 17.91 1.85 28.56
CA SER A 503 17.13 0.94 29.41
C SER A 503 17.13 -0.51 28.88
N MET A 504 17.12 -0.69 27.56
CA MET A 504 17.22 -2.00 26.91
C MET A 504 18.63 -2.58 27.07
N SER A 505 19.67 -1.75 26.95
CA SER A 505 21.06 -2.12 27.26
C SER A 505 21.21 -2.64 28.70
N ALA A 506 20.66 -1.90 29.66
CA ALA A 506 20.67 -2.26 31.08
C ALA A 506 19.91 -3.55 31.37
N LEU A 507 18.77 -3.76 30.68
CA LEU A 507 18.03 -5.02 30.75
C LEU A 507 18.87 -6.18 30.21
N LEU A 508 19.43 -6.02 29.01
CA LEU A 508 20.21 -7.06 28.32
C LEU A 508 21.38 -7.57 29.18
N VAL A 509 22.21 -6.69 29.73
CA VAL A 509 23.40 -7.09 30.51
C VAL A 509 23.06 -7.71 31.86
N ARG A 510 21.85 -7.45 32.40
CA ARG A 510 21.36 -8.04 33.65
C ARG A 510 20.62 -9.36 33.43
N SER A 511 20.25 -9.66 32.19
CA SER A 511 19.54 -10.89 31.85
C SER A 511 20.44 -12.10 31.95
N LYS A 512 19.94 -13.14 32.63
CA LYS A 512 20.60 -14.45 32.71
C LYS A 512 20.22 -15.37 31.55
N LYS A 513 19.02 -15.16 31.00
CA LYS A 513 18.44 -15.99 29.95
C LYS A 513 17.92 -15.08 28.85
N ILE A 514 18.34 -15.35 27.63
CA ILE A 514 17.88 -14.62 26.46
C ILE A 514 17.46 -15.59 25.35
N SER A 515 16.61 -15.10 24.46
CA SER A 515 16.29 -15.73 23.19
C SER A 515 16.81 -14.86 22.06
N LEU A 516 17.33 -15.50 21.01
CA LEU A 516 17.67 -14.88 19.75
C LEU A 516 16.55 -15.22 18.76
N ASP A 517 16.02 -14.21 18.09
CA ASP A 517 15.05 -14.38 17.02
C ASP A 517 15.52 -13.65 15.76
N THR A 518 15.21 -14.19 14.58
CA THR A 518 15.49 -13.53 13.31
C THR A 518 14.27 -13.57 12.39
N ALA A 519 13.76 -12.38 12.07
CA ALA A 519 12.59 -12.21 11.24
C ALA A 519 12.96 -11.69 9.84
N PHE A 520 12.44 -12.37 8.82
CA PHE A 520 12.60 -12.00 7.41
C PHE A 520 11.36 -11.29 6.85
N LYS A 521 10.19 -11.50 7.46
CA LYS A 521 8.89 -11.13 6.87
C LYS A 521 8.60 -9.62 6.91
N ARG A 522 9.31 -8.88 7.77
CA ARG A 522 9.03 -7.47 8.05
C ARG A 522 9.86 -6.51 7.20
N LEU A 523 10.89 -6.99 6.50
CA LEU A 523 11.83 -6.17 5.74
C LEU A 523 11.94 -6.65 4.30
N ASN A 524 12.14 -5.71 3.39
CA ASN A 524 12.25 -6.02 1.97
C ASN A 524 13.71 -6.33 1.58
N GLY A 525 13.86 -7.24 0.62
CA GLY A 525 15.15 -7.55 0.01
C GLY A 525 16.05 -8.41 0.90
N LYS A 526 17.31 -7.98 1.08
CA LYS A 526 18.35 -8.76 1.78
C LYS A 526 18.38 -8.53 3.29
N TRP A 527 17.55 -7.63 3.80
CA TRP A 527 17.52 -7.22 5.19
C TRP A 527 16.85 -8.26 6.07
N GLN A 528 17.36 -8.39 7.29
CA GLN A 528 16.86 -9.29 8.31
C GLN A 528 16.81 -8.55 9.63
N GLU A 529 15.72 -8.70 10.37
CA GLU A 529 15.58 -8.19 11.72
C GLU A 529 16.09 -9.24 12.70
N PHE A 530 17.06 -8.88 13.53
CA PHE A 530 17.63 -9.70 14.57
C PHE A 530 17.23 -9.12 15.93
N GLU A 531 16.69 -9.94 16.82
CA GLU A 531 16.26 -9.54 18.15
C GLU A 531 16.95 -10.36 19.24
N MET A 532 17.45 -9.69 20.27
CA MET A 532 17.86 -10.31 21.53
C MET A 532 16.80 -10.02 22.57
N GLU A 533 16.04 -11.04 22.95
CA GLU A 533 14.91 -10.91 23.84
C GLU A 533 15.16 -11.55 25.20
N THR A 534 14.48 -11.08 26.23
CA THR A 534 14.50 -11.68 27.57
C THR A 534 13.09 -11.74 28.14
N TRP A 535 12.83 -12.71 29.02
CA TRP A 535 11.53 -12.87 29.64
C TRP A 535 11.41 -12.03 30.91
N GLU A 536 10.53 -11.03 30.90
CA GLU A 536 10.24 -10.21 32.08
C GLU A 536 9.14 -10.88 32.92
N LEU A 537 9.54 -11.49 34.04
CA LEU A 537 8.63 -12.25 34.92
C LEU A 537 7.51 -11.40 35.53
N SER A 538 7.77 -10.12 35.82
CA SER A 538 6.77 -9.23 36.43
C SER A 538 5.59 -8.93 35.50
N ARG A 539 5.83 -8.92 34.19
CA ARG A 539 4.83 -8.61 33.15
C ARG A 539 4.42 -9.83 32.32
N MET A 540 5.03 -10.99 32.59
CA MET A 540 4.80 -12.25 31.88
C MET A 540 4.87 -12.09 30.35
N LYS A 541 5.88 -11.37 29.87
CA LYS A 541 6.06 -11.11 28.43
C LYS A 541 7.54 -11.12 28.04
N SER A 542 7.78 -11.41 26.76
CA SER A 542 9.09 -11.17 26.16
C SER A 542 9.33 -9.67 26.02
N VAL A 543 10.54 -9.24 26.32
CA VAL A 543 11.00 -7.86 26.17
C VAL A 543 12.28 -7.85 25.37
N ILE A 544 12.30 -7.02 24.32
CA ILE A 544 13.45 -6.86 23.45
C ILE A 544 14.54 -6.06 24.20
N GLY A 545 15.71 -6.66 24.34
CA GLY A 545 16.92 -6.01 24.87
C GLY A 545 17.75 -5.36 23.76
N THR A 546 17.67 -5.84 22.52
CA THR A 546 18.28 -5.20 21.36
C THR A 546 17.56 -5.62 20.09
N ARG A 547 17.38 -4.67 19.17
CA ARG A 547 16.95 -4.93 17.80
C ARG A 547 18.06 -4.50 16.85
N ALA A 548 18.37 -5.33 15.87
CA ALA A 548 19.35 -5.01 14.85
C ALA A 548 18.83 -5.40 13.47
N PHE A 549 19.37 -4.76 12.45
CA PHE A 549 19.07 -5.06 11.06
C PHE A 549 20.38 -5.40 10.36
N THR A 550 20.43 -6.53 9.67
CA THR A 550 21.64 -7.00 8.98
C THR A 550 21.31 -7.53 7.59
N THR A 551 22.24 -7.37 6.65
CA THR A 551 22.15 -7.96 5.30
C THR A 551 22.95 -9.25 5.14
N SER A 552 23.53 -9.79 6.22
CA SER A 552 24.38 -10.99 6.19
C SER A 552 24.11 -11.91 7.37
N GLN A 553 24.11 -13.21 7.06
CA GLN A 553 23.93 -14.30 8.02
C GLN A 553 25.22 -15.01 8.41
N SER A 554 26.35 -14.61 7.84
CA SER A 554 27.63 -15.26 8.11
C SER A 554 28.00 -15.21 9.61
N ALA A 555 28.80 -16.17 10.07
CA ALA A 555 29.31 -16.18 11.44
C ALA A 555 30.15 -14.93 11.75
N GLN A 556 30.92 -14.44 10.78
CA GLN A 556 31.71 -13.22 10.92
C GLN A 556 30.85 -11.97 11.07
N ALA A 557 29.75 -11.87 10.31
CA ALA A 557 28.80 -10.77 10.47
C ALA A 557 28.15 -10.79 11.86
N HIS A 558 27.77 -11.97 12.36
CA HIS A 558 27.23 -12.13 13.72
C HIS A 558 28.27 -11.82 14.81
N LEU A 559 29.54 -12.18 14.61
CA LEU A 559 30.61 -11.80 15.53
C LEU A 559 30.73 -10.27 15.65
N ILE A 560 30.69 -9.56 14.52
CA ILE A 560 30.71 -8.09 14.50
C ILE A 560 29.45 -7.54 15.17
N LEU A 561 28.27 -8.07 14.83
CA LEU A 561 26.99 -7.70 15.45
C LEU A 561 27.04 -7.82 16.97
N PHE A 562 27.39 -8.99 17.52
CA PHE A 562 27.50 -9.19 18.97
C PHE A 562 28.52 -8.26 19.62
N THR A 563 29.68 -8.08 18.96
CA THR A 563 30.71 -7.16 19.45
C THR A 563 30.16 -5.75 19.60
N ARG A 564 29.51 -5.21 18.55
CA ARG A 564 28.93 -3.86 18.57
C ARG A 564 27.81 -3.72 19.60
N ILE A 565 26.92 -4.71 19.72
CA ILE A 565 25.84 -4.70 20.74
C ILE A 565 26.43 -4.58 22.14
N PHE A 566 27.43 -5.40 22.47
CA PHE A 566 28.00 -5.39 23.82
C PHE A 566 28.93 -4.21 24.10
N GLU A 567 29.57 -3.63 23.08
CA GLU A 567 30.27 -2.33 23.19
C GLU A 567 29.29 -1.20 23.53
N ILE A 568 28.14 -1.14 22.84
CA ILE A 568 27.08 -0.18 23.14
C ILE A 568 26.57 -0.38 24.57
N ALA A 569 26.26 -1.62 24.94
CA ALA A 569 25.74 -1.93 26.27
C ALA A 569 26.74 -1.60 27.38
N TYR A 570 28.04 -1.85 27.15
CA TYR A 570 29.10 -1.44 28.06
C TYR A 570 29.20 0.09 28.17
N GLY A 571 29.15 0.82 27.04
CA GLY A 571 29.14 2.28 27.04
C GLY A 571 27.96 2.88 27.82
N ASP A 572 26.80 2.25 27.76
CA ASP A 572 25.58 2.69 28.45
C ASP A 572 25.58 2.42 29.96
N THR A 573 26.19 1.31 30.39
CA THR A 573 26.00 0.76 31.74
C THR A 573 27.28 0.67 32.56
N GLY A 574 28.45 0.67 31.91
CA GLY A 574 29.74 0.34 32.52
C GLY A 574 29.88 -1.15 32.90
N ILE A 575 28.91 -1.99 32.57
CA ILE A 575 28.90 -3.42 32.92
C ILE A 575 29.37 -4.23 31.70
N PRO A 576 30.49 -4.97 31.80
CA PRO A 576 30.97 -5.78 30.67
C PRO A 576 30.05 -6.97 30.44
N CYS A 577 30.00 -7.45 29.20
CA CYS A 577 29.32 -8.70 28.86
C CYS A 577 29.99 -9.88 29.60
N ARG A 578 29.21 -10.64 30.36
CA ARG A 578 29.69 -11.78 31.13
C ARG A 578 28.85 -13.02 30.81
N PHE A 579 29.54 -14.14 30.69
CA PHE A 579 28.96 -15.48 30.59
C PHE A 579 29.30 -16.29 31.82
N ARG A 580 28.33 -17.02 32.36
CA ARG A 580 28.47 -17.79 33.59
C ARG A 580 29.58 -18.85 33.51
N HIS A 581 29.76 -19.51 32.36
CA HIS A 581 30.81 -20.52 32.19
C HIS A 581 32.22 -19.93 32.03
N ILE A 582 32.34 -18.64 31.72
CA ILE A 582 33.62 -17.93 31.56
C ILE A 582 33.98 -17.15 32.83
N HIS A 583 33.02 -16.41 33.39
CA HIS A 583 33.23 -15.43 34.46
C HIS A 583 32.61 -15.83 35.80
N GLY A 584 31.84 -16.92 35.85
CA GLY A 584 31.07 -17.34 37.04
C GLY A 584 29.71 -16.66 37.19
N GLU A 585 29.42 -15.61 36.41
CA GLU A 585 28.15 -14.87 36.42
C GLU A 585 27.77 -14.34 35.02
N GLY A 586 26.58 -13.75 34.90
CA GLY A 586 26.05 -13.19 33.66
C GLY A 586 25.15 -14.17 32.90
N PHE A 587 25.27 -14.22 31.58
CA PHE A 587 24.45 -15.08 30.72
C PHE A 587 24.66 -16.56 31.04
N GLU A 588 23.56 -17.26 31.31
CA GLU A 588 23.50 -18.68 31.62
C GLU A 588 22.97 -19.49 30.44
N ILE A 589 21.94 -18.98 29.75
CA ILE A 589 21.25 -19.67 28.67
C ILE A 589 20.94 -18.70 27.54
N TRP A 590 21.30 -19.08 26.32
CA TRP A 590 20.84 -18.43 25.09
C TRP A 590 20.02 -19.43 24.30
N ILE A 591 18.79 -19.06 23.93
CA ILE A 591 17.90 -19.86 23.09
C ILE A 591 17.97 -19.31 21.66
N THR A 592 18.05 -20.17 20.65
CA THR A 592 18.11 -19.76 19.22
C THR A 592 17.35 -20.74 18.32
N ASP A 593 16.91 -20.26 17.17
CA ASP A 593 16.25 -20.96 16.06
C ASP A 593 17.26 -21.69 15.14
N ALA A 594 18.11 -22.55 15.70
CA ALA A 594 19.03 -23.45 14.96
C ALA A 594 19.91 -22.83 13.84
N HIS A 595 19.96 -21.51 13.69
CA HIS A 595 20.68 -20.87 12.60
C HIS A 595 22.19 -20.90 12.86
N LYS A 596 22.90 -21.69 12.04
CA LYS A 596 24.34 -21.99 12.20
C LYS A 596 25.21 -20.74 12.31
N GLY A 597 24.95 -19.70 11.51
CA GLY A 597 25.73 -18.47 11.50
C GLY A 597 25.65 -17.68 12.80
N GLN A 598 24.45 -17.60 13.40
CA GLN A 598 24.24 -16.91 14.68
C GLN A 598 24.96 -17.64 15.81
N ALA A 599 24.73 -18.95 15.90
CA ALA A 599 25.35 -19.79 16.91
C ALA A 599 26.88 -19.70 16.82
N LEU A 600 27.45 -19.93 15.63
CA LEU A 600 28.90 -19.88 15.45
C LEU A 600 29.47 -18.49 15.76
N GLY A 601 28.80 -17.41 15.34
CA GLY A 601 29.20 -16.04 15.68
C GLY A 601 29.24 -15.77 17.19
N ALA A 602 28.26 -16.29 17.94
CA ALA A 602 28.25 -16.20 19.41
C ALA A 602 29.40 -17.01 20.06
N GLY A 603 29.73 -18.17 19.50
CA GLY A 603 30.88 -18.98 19.93
C GLY A 603 32.20 -18.27 19.69
N MET A 604 32.37 -17.67 18.51
CA MET A 604 33.54 -16.86 18.16
C MET A 604 33.67 -15.64 19.09
N PHE A 605 32.54 -15.02 19.45
CA PHE A 605 32.53 -13.91 20.41
C PHE A 605 33.03 -14.36 21.81
N CYS A 606 32.57 -15.51 22.30
CA CYS A 606 33.07 -16.09 23.56
C CYS A 606 34.56 -16.41 23.50
N GLN A 607 35.02 -16.96 22.38
CA GLN A 607 36.45 -17.25 22.17
C GLN A 607 37.28 -15.96 22.22
N ARG A 608 36.80 -14.88 21.61
CA ARG A 608 37.43 -13.56 21.68
C ARG A 608 37.48 -13.02 23.12
N LEU A 609 36.40 -13.14 23.88
CA LEU A 609 36.39 -12.75 25.31
C LEU A 609 37.42 -13.54 26.13
N CYS A 610 37.69 -14.80 25.76
CA CYS A 610 38.65 -15.63 26.48
C CYS A 610 40.11 -15.43 26.04
N ALA A 611 40.35 -14.80 24.89
CA ALA A 611 41.70 -14.66 24.32
C ALA A 611 42.64 -13.85 25.25
N GLU A 612 42.09 -12.89 26.00
CA GLU A 612 42.83 -12.04 26.92
C GLU A 612 42.87 -12.58 28.36
N LEU A 613 42.19 -13.70 28.64
CA LEU A 613 42.24 -14.33 29.96
C LEU A 613 43.61 -15.00 30.18
N GLY A 614 44.09 -14.93 31.42
CA GLY A 614 45.27 -15.66 31.87
C GLY A 614 45.06 -17.18 31.88
N GLU A 615 45.77 -17.89 32.75
CA GLU A 615 45.63 -19.35 32.90
C GLU A 615 44.37 -19.73 33.69
N VAL A 616 43.20 -19.43 33.12
CA VAL A 616 41.90 -19.77 33.70
C VAL A 616 41.41 -21.09 33.09
N TYR A 617 41.17 -22.08 33.95
CA TYR A 617 40.67 -23.39 33.55
C TYR A 617 39.14 -23.40 33.45
N CYS A 618 38.62 -24.19 32.51
CA CYS A 618 37.18 -24.36 32.33
C CYS A 618 36.55 -25.07 33.54
N PRO A 619 35.53 -24.49 34.20
CA PRO A 619 34.89 -25.13 35.36
C PRO A 619 34.25 -26.50 35.07
N MET A 620 33.83 -26.72 33.81
CA MET A 620 33.22 -27.97 33.37
C MET A 620 34.25 -28.99 32.84
N GLU A 621 35.44 -28.54 32.45
CA GLU A 621 36.52 -29.36 31.91
C GLU A 621 37.85 -28.86 32.51
N PRO A 622 38.15 -29.22 33.77
CA PRO A 622 39.26 -28.62 34.53
C PRO A 622 40.65 -28.83 33.92
N THR A 623 40.77 -29.72 32.93
CA THR A 623 42.02 -30.00 32.20
C THR A 623 42.26 -29.05 31.03
N ARG A 624 41.27 -28.24 30.64
CA ARG A 624 41.37 -27.32 29.49
C ARG A 624 41.30 -25.87 29.96
N LEU A 625 42.16 -25.04 29.39
CA LEU A 625 42.10 -23.59 29.56
C LEU A 625 40.90 -23.02 28.79
N LEU A 626 40.23 -22.01 29.34
CA LEU A 626 39.11 -21.32 28.68
C LEU A 626 39.52 -20.75 27.32
N ARG A 627 40.74 -20.19 27.21
CA ARG A 627 41.30 -19.68 25.95
C ARG A 627 41.62 -20.77 24.90
N ALA A 628 41.66 -22.04 25.31
CA ALA A 628 41.92 -23.18 24.43
C ALA A 628 40.62 -23.88 23.98
N LEU A 629 39.47 -23.33 24.34
CA LEU A 629 38.17 -23.77 23.84
C LEU A 629 37.94 -23.18 22.44
N ASP A 630 37.39 -23.98 21.55
CA ASP A 630 36.95 -23.51 20.24
C ASP A 630 35.54 -22.87 20.33
N PRO A 631 35.03 -22.23 19.26
CA PRO A 631 33.69 -21.66 19.27
C PRO A 631 32.58 -22.66 19.65
N TYR A 632 32.67 -23.92 19.22
CA TYR A 632 31.65 -24.94 19.50
C TYR A 632 31.69 -25.40 20.95
N ASP A 633 32.89 -25.55 21.52
CA ASP A 633 33.06 -25.81 22.95
C ASP A 633 32.32 -24.75 23.78
N HIS A 634 32.52 -23.46 23.48
CA HIS A 634 31.80 -22.41 24.17
C HIS A 634 30.29 -22.54 24.06
N LEU A 635 29.76 -22.83 22.85
CA LEU A 635 28.32 -22.95 22.63
C LEU A 635 27.68 -24.08 23.44
N ARG A 636 28.32 -25.24 23.57
CA ARG A 636 27.80 -26.38 24.35
C ARG A 636 27.43 -26.00 25.79
N ARG A 637 28.10 -24.98 26.34
CA ARG A 637 27.96 -24.57 27.74
C ARG A 637 26.71 -23.72 28.01
N PHE A 638 26.24 -22.92 27.05
CA PHE A 638 25.13 -21.97 27.28
C PHE A 638 24.04 -21.97 26.19
N LEU A 639 24.35 -22.40 24.96
CA LEU A 639 23.40 -22.35 23.85
C LEU A 639 22.38 -23.49 23.96
N ARG A 640 21.11 -23.20 23.72
CA ARG A 640 20.01 -24.16 23.64
C ARG A 640 19.21 -23.89 22.38
N LEU A 641 18.78 -24.96 21.71
CA LEU A 641 17.90 -24.84 20.55
C LEU A 641 16.45 -24.65 21.01
N CYS A 642 15.70 -23.84 20.27
CA CYS A 642 14.26 -23.69 20.48
C CYS A 642 13.55 -24.99 20.11
N THR A 643 12.97 -25.68 21.10
CA THR A 643 12.32 -26.99 20.93
C THR A 643 11.16 -26.95 19.93
N THR A 644 10.43 -25.84 19.86
CA THR A 644 9.31 -25.66 18.92
C THR A 644 9.79 -25.74 17.48
N HIS A 645 10.85 -25.00 17.14
CA HIS A 645 11.47 -25.06 15.81
C HIS A 645 12.03 -26.45 15.52
N THR A 646 12.68 -27.10 16.50
CA THR A 646 13.21 -28.45 16.31
C THR A 646 12.08 -29.46 16.02
N THR A 647 10.94 -29.36 16.70
CA THR A 647 9.79 -30.24 16.45
C THR A 647 9.08 -29.93 15.14
N SER A 648 8.99 -28.67 14.74
CA SER A 648 8.38 -28.25 13.47
C SER A 648 9.19 -28.74 12.27
N GLU A 649 10.51 -28.54 12.27
CA GLU A 649 11.40 -29.03 11.20
C GLU A 649 11.37 -30.57 11.07
N ILE A 650 11.31 -31.29 12.20
CA ILE A 650 11.16 -32.76 12.18
C ILE A 650 9.81 -33.17 11.58
N SER A 651 8.74 -32.42 11.85
CA SER A 651 7.38 -32.73 11.37
C SER A 651 7.16 -32.41 9.88
N THR A 652 7.83 -31.39 9.34
CA THR A 652 7.77 -31.06 7.90
C THR A 652 8.65 -31.97 7.05
N SER A 653 9.68 -32.59 7.64
CA SER A 653 10.69 -33.36 6.90
C SER A 653 10.45 -34.88 6.92
N PHE A 654 9.66 -35.41 7.86
CA PHE A 654 9.49 -36.87 8.01
C PHE A 654 8.05 -37.27 8.34
N GLY A 655 7.48 -38.14 7.49
CA GLY A 655 6.28 -38.92 7.82
C GLY A 655 6.49 -39.85 9.02
N PRO A 656 5.44 -40.53 9.51
CA PRO A 656 5.42 -41.14 10.83
C PRO A 656 6.14 -42.50 10.88
N THR A 657 7.42 -42.57 10.53
CA THR A 657 8.26 -43.75 10.80
C THR A 657 9.73 -43.39 10.97
N GLN A 658 10.16 -43.45 12.24
CA GLN A 658 11.51 -43.49 12.81
C GLN A 658 12.38 -42.21 12.83
N PRO A 659 12.91 -41.82 14.01
CA PRO A 659 13.77 -40.66 14.17
C PRO A 659 15.20 -40.94 13.70
N LYS A 660 15.64 -40.27 12.63
CA LYS A 660 17.08 -40.10 12.36
C LYS A 660 17.65 -39.13 13.41
N ARG A 661 18.76 -39.54 14.04
CA ARG A 661 19.53 -38.76 15.02
C ARG A 661 20.11 -37.49 14.36
N PHE A 662 19.37 -36.39 14.40
CA PHE A 662 19.91 -35.02 14.36
C PHE A 662 19.81 -34.39 15.76
N ALA A 663 20.23 -35.14 16.78
CA ALA A 663 20.87 -34.50 17.92
C ALA A 663 22.27 -34.16 17.42
N MET A 664 22.72 -32.93 17.63
CA MET A 664 24.10 -32.50 17.39
C MET A 664 25.04 -33.68 17.67
N ARG A 665 25.89 -34.08 16.72
CA ARG A 665 27.17 -34.67 17.11
C ARG A 665 27.96 -33.52 17.75
N CYS A 666 27.63 -33.26 19.01
CA CYS A 666 28.36 -32.49 19.99
C CYS A 666 28.40 -33.32 21.27
#